data_AF-A0A5D0SN69-F1
#
_entry.id   AF-A0A5D0SN69-F1
#
_cell.length_a   1.000
_cell.length_b   1.000
_cell.length_c   1.000
_cell.angle_alpha   90.00
_cell.angle_beta   90.00
_cell.angle_gamma   90.00
#
_symmetry.space_group_name_H-M   'P 1'
#
loop_
_entity.id
_entity.type
_entity.pdbx_description
1 polymer ?
#
loop_
_entity_poly.entity_id
_entity_poly.type
_entity_poly.pdbx_seq_one_letter_code
_entity_poly.pdbx_strand_id
1 'polypeptide(L)'
;MKKKDLMRRIQVPIIWTIAILFGAGVIWWSVASYLAGQGQNNEEPGTNLSHENSVAYLTKDGTPLDEERYFVTVTEFERRARQNIDNIRQQGQEINAYFGTQQVPSEIEIRHMVLKNLIEEKILTYYTVNEGIYPTQEELDAQTDAIVNKYTSDENTKNQIINVYGSIEAFRSLVEDTIIGQILVNKVKDHVFTDVEDKLSKYFEENKESIKKKYEKVNASHILVTSEATANEIKEMITSGEIEFTTAASEFSIDTNSAMTGGSLGEIQRGDMVEKFEEAAFSATPNVIVGPVETQYGYHLIKVASKTTFNNFEELKLSSVYSDVKNDYLNQEFQKWFEKYKEENNISYVIKDSEMKLYDRYQKVKESEEELNEFYKELEDEIFMDNGQIVLSEGYLPIVLYTKITDEKKTKLEDKKSKLTDIIEYRESLPSTVLSLTPEEVEEKINEINESDDKSELSNYQNAQTLFEYENELGISGKAEAEEMLKEIEEKLKDYEKSFEKVVRFIYEEMPYSPQVVKYMYEIEPNDPKVVFRYYENFYEQNLKPIINDPSTYKSYLSYYQQYFGNQARNYLIEYPLNQMERELNQKIIESTEASTDTKISALFLIVDTYEKLSNLEQSEGLMQLYMMAERRYLRMLKDLMPEDKSLQDQIDEITSTLEELNKMSQESTETSTDLETDIEMDSELDTSIDSDSGTELDLPDTVQ
;
A
#
# COMPACT_ATOMS: atom_id res chain seq x y z
N MET A 1 16.29 -18.15 -40.72
CA MET A 1 14.89 -18.66 -40.71
C MET A 1 14.17 -17.91 -39.59
N LYS A 2 13.50 -16.77 -39.81
CA LYS A 2 12.14 -16.60 -40.37
C LYS A 2 11.06 -17.48 -39.71
N LYS A 3 10.03 -16.80 -39.18
CA LYS A 3 8.69 -17.26 -38.77
C LYS A 3 8.41 -17.82 -37.36
N LYS A 4 9.32 -17.76 -36.38
CA LYS A 4 8.98 -17.98 -34.95
C LYS A 4 9.13 -16.76 -34.02
N ASP A 5 9.92 -15.75 -34.38
CA ASP A 5 10.17 -14.57 -33.51
C ASP A 5 9.12 -13.43 -33.59
N LEU A 6 8.02 -13.62 -34.32
CA LEU A 6 6.99 -12.58 -34.48
C LEU A 6 5.70 -12.82 -33.68
N MET A 7 5.61 -13.93 -32.92
CA MET A 7 4.47 -14.23 -32.02
C MET A 7 4.90 -14.40 -30.55
N ARG A 8 5.93 -13.65 -30.12
CA ARG A 8 6.36 -13.53 -28.71
C ARG A 8 6.69 -12.09 -28.28
N ARG A 9 6.27 -11.09 -29.06
CA ARG A 9 6.54 -9.65 -28.81
C ARG A 9 5.28 -8.75 -28.86
N ILE A 10 4.08 -9.33 -28.76
CA ILE A 10 2.81 -8.60 -28.65
C ILE A 10 1.89 -9.29 -27.62
N GLN A 11 2.46 -9.70 -26.49
CA GLN A 11 1.73 -10.05 -25.26
C GLN A 11 2.55 -9.47 -24.11
N VAL A 12 1.88 -8.72 -23.22
CA VAL A 12 2.45 -7.60 -22.44
C VAL A 12 2.80 -6.43 -23.40
N PRO A 13 2.15 -5.24 -23.30
CA PRO A 13 1.64 -4.61 -22.08
C PRO A 13 0.14 -4.24 -22.11
N ILE A 14 -0.72 -5.06 -21.49
CA ILE A 14 -2.07 -4.68 -21.02
C ILE A 14 -2.36 -5.50 -19.75
N ILE A 15 -1.81 -5.09 -18.60
CA ILE A 15 -1.94 -5.82 -17.32
C ILE A 15 -2.35 -4.89 -16.13
N TRP A 16 -2.43 -3.57 -16.33
CA TRP A 16 -2.46 -2.57 -15.25
C TRP A 16 -3.68 -1.63 -15.21
N THR A 17 -4.87 -2.06 -15.64
CA THR A 17 -6.05 -1.14 -15.70
C THR A 17 -7.42 -1.79 -15.45
N ILE A 18 -7.48 -2.91 -14.71
CA ILE A 18 -8.75 -3.62 -14.43
C ILE A 18 -8.85 -3.98 -12.93
N ALA A 19 -8.60 -2.99 -12.05
CA ALA A 19 -8.72 -3.13 -10.59
C ALA A 19 -10.02 -2.53 -10.02
N ILE A 20 -10.65 -1.57 -10.71
CA ILE A 20 -11.76 -0.74 -10.18
C ILE A 20 -13.14 -1.43 -10.28
N LEU A 21 -13.19 -2.77 -10.17
CA LEU A 21 -14.34 -3.56 -10.62
C LEU A 21 -14.96 -4.51 -9.58
N PHE A 22 -14.85 -5.84 -9.76
CA PHE A 22 -15.91 -6.85 -9.44
C PHE A 22 -17.08 -6.39 -8.55
N GLY A 23 -18.14 -5.79 -9.09
CA GLY A 23 -18.30 -5.12 -10.41
C GLY A 23 -18.23 -6.01 -11.66
N ALA A 24 -17.14 -5.90 -12.43
CA ALA A 24 -16.86 -6.72 -13.62
C ALA A 24 -15.40 -7.23 -13.70
N GLY A 25 -14.79 -7.56 -12.55
CA GLY A 25 -13.41 -8.04 -12.42
C GLY A 25 -13.26 -9.56 -12.45
N VAL A 26 -12.21 -10.10 -11.81
CA VAL A 26 -11.85 -11.53 -11.83
C VAL A 26 -11.24 -12.04 -10.51
N ILE A 27 -11.85 -13.09 -9.96
CA ILE A 27 -11.28 -14.05 -8.99
C ILE A 27 -10.28 -14.96 -9.73
N TRP A 28 -9.11 -15.29 -9.15
CA TRP A 28 -8.37 -16.60 -9.24
C TRP A 28 -6.83 -16.49 -9.22
N TRP A 29 -6.16 -17.26 -8.33
CA TRP A 29 -5.22 -18.35 -8.68
C TRP A 29 -4.97 -19.26 -7.43
N SER A 30 -4.06 -20.25 -7.47
CA SER A 30 -4.26 -21.57 -6.80
C SER A 30 -2.99 -22.33 -6.37
N VAL A 31 -2.94 -23.26 -5.40
CA VAL A 31 -3.74 -23.70 -4.21
C VAL A 31 -2.94 -24.84 -3.49
N ALA A 32 -3.45 -25.54 -2.43
CA ALA A 32 -3.41 -27.05 -2.31
C ALA A 32 -3.49 -27.70 -0.90
N SER A 33 -3.21 -27.02 0.21
CA SER A 33 -2.82 -27.74 1.45
C SER A 33 -3.94 -28.36 2.30
N TYR A 34 -5.21 -27.92 2.21
CA TYR A 34 -6.25 -28.33 3.18
C TYR A 34 -7.31 -29.34 2.70
N LEU A 35 -7.57 -29.46 1.39
CA LEU A 35 -8.63 -30.38 0.88
C LEU A 35 -8.26 -31.89 0.98
N ALA A 36 -7.05 -32.22 1.41
CA ALA A 36 -6.67 -33.58 1.81
C ALA A 36 -6.78 -33.82 3.34
N GLY A 37 -7.15 -32.79 4.12
CA GLY A 37 -6.82 -32.67 5.54
C GLY A 37 -7.99 -32.68 6.55
N GLN A 38 -9.25 -32.66 6.12
CA GLN A 38 -10.45 -33.04 6.89
C GLN A 38 -11.60 -33.18 5.88
N GLY A 39 -12.43 -34.22 5.90
CA GLY A 39 -12.92 -34.93 7.08
C GLY A 39 -14.32 -34.39 7.37
N GLN A 40 -15.34 -35.25 7.31
CA GLN A 40 -16.71 -34.88 7.65
C GLN A 40 -16.77 -34.48 9.13
N ASN A 41 -16.61 -33.20 9.44
CA ASN A 41 -16.97 -32.67 10.74
C ASN A 41 -18.49 -32.56 10.75
N ASN A 42 -19.09 -33.56 11.38
CA ASN A 42 -20.52 -33.75 11.46
C ASN A 42 -21.19 -32.51 12.07
N GLU A 43 -22.22 -31.99 11.39
CA GLU A 43 -23.34 -31.43 12.14
C GLU A 43 -23.86 -32.53 13.08
N GLU A 44 -24.10 -32.22 14.35
CA GLU A 44 -25.02 -33.04 15.12
C GLU A 44 -26.41 -32.88 14.49
N PRO A 45 -27.05 -33.95 13.97
CA PRO A 45 -28.35 -33.80 13.34
C PRO A 45 -29.41 -33.56 14.42
N GLY A 46 -29.68 -32.29 14.75
CA GLY A 46 -30.64 -31.96 15.81
C GLY A 46 -30.76 -30.51 16.27
N THR A 47 -29.85 -29.60 15.91
CA THR A 47 -30.02 -28.17 16.25
C THR A 47 -30.99 -27.50 15.28
N ASN A 48 -32.17 -27.11 15.75
CA ASN A 48 -33.02 -26.17 15.01
C ASN A 48 -32.26 -24.85 14.82
N LEU A 49 -32.18 -24.35 13.58
CA LEU A 49 -31.69 -23.01 13.30
C LEU A 49 -32.64 -21.96 13.89
N SER A 50 -32.07 -20.92 14.47
CA SER A 50 -32.77 -19.84 15.18
C SER A 50 -31.91 -18.57 15.21
N HIS A 51 -32.48 -17.44 15.60
CA HIS A 51 -31.69 -16.22 15.80
C HIS A 51 -30.65 -16.38 16.94
N GLU A 52 -30.88 -17.27 17.92
CA GLU A 52 -29.99 -17.49 19.06
C GLU A 52 -28.66 -18.18 18.71
N ASN A 53 -28.63 -19.00 17.66
CA ASN A 53 -27.42 -19.69 17.16
C ASN A 53 -26.95 -19.14 15.78
N SER A 54 -27.32 -17.90 15.45
CA SER A 54 -26.82 -17.15 14.30
C SER A 54 -25.62 -16.26 14.65
N VAL A 55 -24.82 -15.86 13.66
CA VAL A 55 -23.77 -14.84 13.81
C VAL A 55 -24.41 -13.44 13.89
N ALA A 56 -25.42 -13.21 13.05
CA ALA A 56 -26.27 -12.03 13.11
C ALA A 56 -27.68 -12.35 12.57
N TYR A 57 -28.67 -11.52 12.92
CA TYR A 57 -30.03 -11.63 12.38
C TYR A 57 -30.66 -10.26 12.18
N LEU A 58 -31.65 -10.18 11.28
CA LEU A 58 -32.42 -8.97 11.05
C LEU A 58 -33.54 -8.78 12.08
N THR A 59 -33.84 -7.51 12.34
CA THR A 59 -34.99 -7.07 13.12
C THR A 59 -35.81 -6.08 12.31
N LYS A 60 -37.11 -6.03 12.59
CA LYS A 60 -38.04 -5.02 12.10
C LYS A 60 -38.83 -4.46 13.27
N ASP A 61 -38.92 -3.13 13.37
CA ASP A 61 -39.58 -2.45 14.50
C ASP A 61 -39.02 -2.93 15.87
N GLY A 62 -37.73 -3.27 15.92
CA GLY A 62 -37.03 -3.85 17.07
C GLY A 62 -37.33 -5.32 17.38
N THR A 63 -38.17 -6.00 16.59
CA THR A 63 -38.53 -7.42 16.77
C THR A 63 -37.73 -8.31 15.80
N PRO A 64 -37.16 -9.46 16.23
CA PRO A 64 -36.49 -10.40 15.33
C PRO A 64 -37.38 -10.87 14.17
N LEU A 65 -36.80 -11.01 12.97
CA LEU A 65 -37.45 -11.63 11.83
C LEU A 65 -37.17 -13.15 11.85
N ASP A 66 -38.06 -13.91 12.49
CA ASP A 66 -37.89 -15.35 12.81
C ASP A 66 -37.96 -16.34 11.62
N GLU A 67 -37.46 -15.96 10.44
CA GLU A 67 -37.22 -16.89 9.32
C GLU A 67 -35.73 -17.01 9.03
N GLU A 68 -35.25 -18.24 8.79
CA GLU A 68 -33.84 -18.58 8.56
C GLU A 68 -33.17 -17.73 7.46
N ARG A 69 -33.93 -17.35 6.42
CA ARG A 69 -33.48 -16.47 5.32
C ARG A 69 -33.05 -15.06 5.76
N TYR A 70 -33.33 -14.67 6.99
CA TYR A 70 -32.96 -13.37 7.58
C TYR A 70 -31.88 -13.50 8.66
N PHE A 71 -31.29 -14.69 8.81
CA PHE A 71 -30.16 -14.96 9.69
C PHE A 71 -28.88 -15.09 8.85
N VAL A 72 -27.76 -14.61 9.39
CA VAL A 72 -26.41 -14.96 8.93
C VAL A 72 -25.97 -16.16 9.76
N THR A 73 -25.92 -17.34 9.14
CA THR A 73 -25.56 -18.58 9.84
C THR A 73 -24.04 -18.66 10.06
N VAL A 74 -23.60 -19.39 11.09
CA VAL A 74 -22.16 -19.63 11.33
C VAL A 74 -21.51 -20.29 10.11
N THR A 75 -22.16 -21.30 9.53
CA THR A 75 -21.66 -22.03 8.35
C THR A 75 -21.49 -21.12 7.13
N GLU A 76 -22.45 -20.23 6.87
CA GLU A 76 -22.37 -19.25 5.78
C GLU A 76 -21.26 -18.24 6.02
N PHE A 77 -21.24 -17.62 7.20
CA PHE A 77 -20.24 -16.62 7.57
C PHE A 77 -18.82 -17.17 7.47
N GLU A 78 -18.56 -18.30 8.10
CA GLU A 78 -17.26 -18.96 8.12
C GLU A 78 -16.82 -19.44 6.72
N ARG A 79 -17.76 -19.88 5.87
CA ARG A 79 -17.47 -20.24 4.48
C ARG A 79 -17.01 -19.02 3.68
N ARG A 80 -17.76 -17.92 3.76
CA ARG A 80 -17.47 -16.67 3.03
C ARG A 80 -16.21 -15.98 3.54
N ALA A 81 -15.98 -15.97 4.85
CA ALA A 81 -14.77 -15.44 5.45
C ALA A 81 -13.53 -16.18 4.94
N ARG A 82 -13.51 -17.52 5.07
CA ARG A 82 -12.40 -18.35 4.56
C ARG A 82 -12.15 -18.16 3.07
N GLN A 83 -13.20 -18.09 2.24
CA GLN A 83 -13.05 -17.84 0.79
C GLN A 83 -12.32 -16.52 0.48
N ASN A 84 -12.59 -15.45 1.22
CA ASN A 84 -11.91 -14.15 1.04
C ASN A 84 -10.45 -14.20 1.55
N ILE A 85 -10.24 -14.78 2.74
CA ILE A 85 -8.94 -14.96 3.38
C ILE A 85 -8.01 -15.82 2.49
N ASP A 86 -8.50 -16.96 2.00
CA ASP A 86 -7.71 -17.88 1.18
C ASP A 86 -7.37 -17.29 -0.20
N ASN A 87 -8.23 -16.46 -0.79
CA ASN A 87 -7.94 -15.73 -2.02
C ASN A 87 -6.77 -14.75 -1.84
N ILE A 88 -6.74 -13.99 -0.74
CA ILE A 88 -5.63 -13.08 -0.44
C ILE A 88 -4.33 -13.88 -0.16
N ARG A 89 -4.40 -14.98 0.62
CA ARG A 89 -3.25 -15.87 0.85
C ARG A 89 -2.71 -16.49 -0.46
N GLN A 90 -3.58 -16.81 -1.42
CA GLN A 90 -3.20 -17.33 -2.74
C GLN A 90 -2.43 -16.31 -3.61
N GLN A 91 -2.51 -15.02 -3.28
CA GLN A 91 -1.73 -13.95 -3.93
C GLN A 91 -0.34 -13.78 -3.30
N GLY A 92 0.07 -14.68 -2.38
CA GLY A 92 1.34 -14.61 -1.66
C GLY A 92 1.35 -13.62 -0.50
N GLN A 93 0.20 -13.06 -0.14
CA GLN A 93 0.07 -12.10 0.97
C GLN A 93 -0.16 -12.82 2.29
N GLU A 94 0.61 -12.45 3.32
CA GLU A 94 0.34 -12.90 4.68
C GLU A 94 -0.76 -12.06 5.33
N ILE A 95 -1.68 -12.72 6.05
CA ILE A 95 -2.81 -12.07 6.71
C ILE A 95 -2.65 -12.28 8.21
N ASN A 96 -2.37 -11.19 8.93
CA ASN A 96 -2.38 -11.20 10.38
C ASN A 96 -3.83 -11.25 10.92
N ALA A 97 -4.03 -11.89 12.07
CA ALA A 97 -5.36 -12.01 12.68
C ALA A 97 -6.02 -10.65 12.97
N TYR A 98 -5.25 -9.68 13.50
CA TYR A 98 -5.80 -8.44 14.05
C TYR A 98 -5.14 -7.14 13.56
N PHE A 99 -3.93 -7.19 12.98
CA PHE A 99 -3.15 -6.02 12.54
C PHE A 99 -2.97 -6.01 11.02
N GLY A 100 -3.84 -5.29 10.31
CA GLY A 100 -3.71 -5.07 8.87
C GLY A 100 -2.62 -4.04 8.53
N THR A 101 -2.21 -4.01 7.28
CA THR A 101 -1.39 -2.94 6.69
C THR A 101 -2.25 -2.05 5.79
N GLN A 102 -1.69 -0.96 5.24
CA GLN A 102 -2.39 -0.14 4.24
C GLN A 102 -2.80 -0.94 2.98
N GLN A 103 -2.12 -2.05 2.67
CA GLN A 103 -2.31 -2.83 1.45
C GLN A 103 -3.06 -4.15 1.70
N VAL A 104 -2.92 -4.73 2.89
CA VAL A 104 -3.49 -6.05 3.23
C VAL A 104 -4.30 -5.94 4.53
N PRO A 105 -5.64 -6.08 4.50
CA PRO A 105 -6.46 -6.07 5.71
C PRO A 105 -6.19 -7.31 6.56
N SER A 106 -6.38 -7.18 7.88
CA SER A 106 -6.34 -8.28 8.83
C SER A 106 -7.53 -9.23 8.71
N GLU A 107 -7.43 -10.41 9.32
CA GLU A 107 -8.52 -11.38 9.33
C GLU A 107 -9.79 -10.81 9.98
N ILE A 108 -9.68 -10.05 11.07
CA ILE A 108 -10.83 -9.38 11.71
C ILE A 108 -11.51 -8.35 10.80
N GLU A 109 -10.74 -7.62 9.99
CA GLU A 109 -11.24 -6.65 9.00
C GLU A 109 -12.00 -7.36 7.86
N ILE A 110 -11.41 -8.43 7.32
CA ILE A 110 -12.05 -9.25 6.28
C ILE A 110 -13.33 -9.91 6.81
N ARG A 111 -13.30 -10.44 8.03
CA ARG A 111 -14.46 -11.05 8.71
C ARG A 111 -15.57 -10.02 8.90
N HIS A 112 -15.28 -8.81 9.41
CA HIS A 112 -16.30 -7.77 9.57
C HIS A 112 -16.90 -7.35 8.23
N MET A 113 -16.08 -7.11 7.20
CA MET A 113 -16.54 -6.82 5.83
C MET A 113 -17.49 -7.91 5.30
N VAL A 114 -17.13 -9.18 5.46
CA VAL A 114 -17.97 -10.31 5.04
C VAL A 114 -19.29 -10.34 5.81
N LEU A 115 -19.28 -10.10 7.12
CA LEU A 115 -20.51 -10.03 7.92
C LEU A 115 -21.42 -8.90 7.47
N LYS A 116 -20.87 -7.71 7.19
CA LYS A 116 -21.61 -6.55 6.67
C LYS A 116 -22.29 -6.88 5.34
N ASN A 117 -21.53 -7.44 4.38
CA ASN A 117 -22.06 -7.85 3.08
C ASN A 117 -23.20 -8.88 3.21
N LEU A 118 -23.06 -9.86 4.12
CA LEU A 118 -24.11 -10.86 4.37
C LEU A 118 -25.37 -10.25 5.01
N ILE A 119 -25.22 -9.30 5.95
CA ILE A 119 -26.34 -8.56 6.52
C ILE A 119 -27.09 -7.77 5.44
N GLU A 120 -26.36 -7.10 4.54
CA GLU A 120 -26.96 -6.38 3.41
C GLU A 120 -27.70 -7.31 2.45
N GLU A 121 -27.12 -8.47 2.12
CA GLU A 121 -27.78 -9.53 1.35
C GLU A 121 -29.09 -9.99 2.01
N LYS A 122 -29.14 -10.12 3.34
CA LYS A 122 -30.37 -10.49 4.05
C LYS A 122 -31.41 -9.36 3.99
N ILE A 123 -31.01 -8.08 4.04
CA ILE A 123 -31.94 -6.94 3.93
C ILE A 123 -32.53 -6.85 2.52
N LEU A 124 -31.72 -7.06 1.48
CA LEU A 124 -32.19 -7.14 0.10
C LEU A 124 -33.08 -8.38 -0.13
N THR A 125 -32.77 -9.50 0.53
CA THR A 125 -33.66 -10.69 0.57
C THR A 125 -35.02 -10.35 1.19
N TYR A 126 -35.05 -9.65 2.33
CA TYR A 126 -36.30 -9.20 2.95
C TYR A 126 -37.11 -8.27 2.03
N TYR A 127 -36.47 -7.28 1.40
CA TYR A 127 -37.16 -6.41 0.43
C TYR A 127 -37.72 -7.19 -0.76
N THR A 128 -36.89 -7.98 -1.44
CA THR A 128 -37.29 -8.69 -2.66
C THR A 128 -38.34 -9.77 -2.41
N VAL A 129 -38.36 -10.42 -1.24
CA VAL A 129 -39.44 -11.33 -0.84
C VAL A 129 -40.76 -10.59 -0.67
N ASN A 130 -40.77 -9.43 0.02
CA ASN A 130 -41.99 -8.66 0.26
C ASN A 130 -42.59 -8.05 -1.00
N GLU A 131 -41.75 -7.57 -1.93
CA GLU A 131 -42.18 -7.06 -3.24
C GLU A 131 -42.50 -8.18 -4.26
N GLY A 132 -42.27 -9.46 -3.90
CA GLY A 132 -42.55 -10.60 -4.77
C GLY A 132 -41.60 -10.76 -5.97
N ILE A 133 -40.40 -10.18 -5.88
CA ILE A 133 -39.36 -10.16 -6.93
C ILE A 133 -38.11 -10.98 -6.59
N TYR A 134 -38.10 -11.70 -5.46
CA TYR A 134 -37.01 -12.60 -5.05
C TYR A 134 -36.69 -13.60 -6.19
N PRO A 135 -35.41 -13.82 -6.52
CA PRO A 135 -35.05 -14.67 -7.65
C PRO A 135 -35.51 -16.12 -7.47
N THR A 136 -35.96 -16.74 -8.56
CA THR A 136 -36.29 -18.18 -8.54
C THR A 136 -35.00 -19.01 -8.55
N GLN A 137 -35.08 -20.28 -8.11
CA GLN A 137 -33.93 -21.19 -8.22
C GLN A 137 -33.49 -21.35 -9.69
N GLU A 138 -34.43 -21.35 -10.64
CA GLU A 138 -34.12 -21.40 -12.08
C GLU A 138 -33.34 -20.16 -12.56
N GLU A 139 -33.66 -18.97 -12.06
CA GLU A 139 -32.91 -17.73 -12.36
C GLU A 139 -31.51 -17.71 -11.72
N LEU A 140 -31.37 -18.30 -10.52
CA LEU A 140 -30.09 -18.44 -9.83
C LEU A 140 -29.19 -19.48 -10.49
N ASP A 141 -29.73 -20.67 -10.78
CA ASP A 141 -29.04 -21.75 -11.48
C ASP A 141 -28.58 -21.30 -12.86
N ALA A 142 -29.46 -20.66 -13.64
CA ALA A 142 -29.11 -20.20 -15.00
C ALA A 142 -27.97 -19.17 -15.01
N GLN A 143 -27.91 -18.26 -14.03
CA GLN A 143 -26.83 -17.26 -13.93
C GLN A 143 -25.53 -17.88 -13.39
N THR A 144 -25.64 -18.74 -12.39
CA THR A 144 -24.51 -19.52 -11.85
C THR A 144 -23.87 -20.35 -12.97
N ASP A 145 -24.67 -21.13 -13.68
CA ASP A 145 -24.21 -21.99 -14.78
C ASP A 145 -23.67 -21.16 -15.95
N ALA A 146 -24.23 -19.98 -16.26
CA ALA A 146 -23.67 -19.10 -17.29
C ALA A 146 -22.23 -18.64 -16.95
N ILE A 147 -21.97 -18.30 -15.69
CA ILE A 147 -20.65 -17.92 -15.20
C ILE A 147 -19.71 -19.14 -15.17
N VAL A 148 -20.15 -20.28 -14.62
CA VAL A 148 -19.35 -21.52 -14.59
C VAL A 148 -18.98 -21.97 -16.00
N ASN A 149 -19.93 -21.99 -16.93
CA ASN A 149 -19.68 -22.36 -18.33
C ASN A 149 -18.71 -21.39 -19.02
N LYS A 150 -18.77 -20.07 -18.73
CA LYS A 150 -17.82 -19.08 -19.28
C LYS A 150 -16.36 -19.44 -18.95
N TYR A 151 -16.09 -19.87 -17.71
CA TYR A 151 -14.73 -20.26 -17.28
C TYR A 151 -14.38 -21.71 -17.64
N THR A 152 -15.34 -22.64 -17.63
CA THR A 152 -15.08 -24.06 -17.93
C THR A 152 -15.10 -24.41 -19.41
N SER A 153 -15.44 -23.48 -20.30
CA SER A 153 -15.42 -23.68 -21.76
C SER A 153 -14.01 -23.84 -22.34
N ASP A 154 -12.99 -23.26 -21.71
CA ASP A 154 -11.60 -23.51 -22.06
C ASP A 154 -11.04 -24.66 -21.21
N GLU A 155 -10.45 -25.67 -21.85
CA GLU A 155 -9.96 -26.86 -21.16
C GLU A 155 -8.75 -26.57 -20.25
N ASN A 156 -7.91 -25.57 -20.55
CA ASN A 156 -6.81 -25.22 -19.66
C ASN A 156 -7.33 -24.54 -18.38
N THR A 157 -8.20 -23.55 -18.54
CA THR A 157 -8.91 -22.85 -17.46
C THR A 157 -9.76 -23.82 -16.61
N LYS A 158 -10.43 -24.78 -17.23
CA LYS A 158 -11.18 -25.86 -16.55
C LYS A 158 -10.30 -26.82 -15.76
N ASN A 159 -9.16 -27.23 -16.31
CA ASN A 159 -8.21 -28.07 -15.56
C ASN A 159 -7.59 -27.29 -14.39
N GLN A 160 -7.36 -25.99 -14.56
CA GLN A 160 -7.02 -25.10 -13.44
C GLN A 160 -8.13 -25.12 -12.38
N ILE A 161 -9.42 -24.88 -12.70
CA ILE A 161 -10.54 -24.99 -11.74
C ILE A 161 -10.49 -26.28 -10.93
N ILE A 162 -10.31 -27.42 -11.59
CA ILE A 162 -10.30 -28.73 -10.93
C ILE A 162 -9.10 -28.86 -9.98
N ASN A 163 -7.93 -28.34 -10.38
CA ASN A 163 -6.77 -28.27 -9.50
C ASN A 163 -6.97 -27.29 -8.32
N VAL A 164 -7.71 -26.19 -8.52
CA VAL A 164 -8.02 -25.18 -7.48
C VAL A 164 -9.03 -25.70 -6.46
N TYR A 165 -10.23 -26.01 -6.93
CA TYR A 165 -11.41 -26.24 -6.11
C TYR A 165 -11.70 -27.74 -5.90
N GLY A 166 -10.85 -28.63 -6.42
CA GLY A 166 -11.02 -30.08 -6.41
C GLY A 166 -12.08 -30.60 -7.38
N SER A 167 -13.07 -29.78 -7.75
CA SER A 167 -14.13 -30.12 -8.71
C SER A 167 -14.81 -28.89 -9.31
N ILE A 168 -15.49 -29.09 -10.44
CA ILE A 168 -16.37 -28.07 -11.03
C ILE A 168 -17.56 -27.74 -10.11
N GLU A 169 -18.05 -28.72 -9.34
CA GLU A 169 -19.19 -28.52 -8.43
C GLU A 169 -18.83 -27.60 -7.25
N ALA A 170 -17.65 -27.77 -6.66
CA ALA A 170 -17.14 -26.87 -5.62
C ALA A 170 -16.98 -25.43 -6.15
N PHE A 171 -16.53 -25.26 -7.40
CA PHE A 171 -16.49 -23.96 -8.06
C PHE A 171 -17.89 -23.41 -8.35
N ARG A 172 -18.85 -24.26 -8.77
CA ARG A 172 -20.25 -23.87 -8.95
C ARG A 172 -20.86 -23.33 -7.66
N SER A 173 -20.67 -24.02 -6.54
CA SER A 173 -21.16 -23.58 -5.22
C SER A 173 -20.55 -22.23 -4.80
N LEU A 174 -19.26 -21.99 -5.07
CA LEU A 174 -18.62 -20.68 -4.84
C LEU A 174 -19.22 -19.56 -5.70
N VAL A 175 -19.53 -19.86 -6.97
CA VAL A 175 -20.17 -18.90 -7.88
C VAL A 175 -21.61 -18.61 -7.44
N GLU A 176 -22.37 -19.64 -7.03
CA GLU A 176 -23.75 -19.51 -6.55
C GLU A 176 -23.83 -18.61 -5.31
N ASP A 177 -22.95 -18.84 -4.33
CA ASP A 177 -22.75 -17.96 -3.17
C ASP A 177 -22.49 -16.51 -3.61
N THR A 178 -21.58 -16.29 -4.56
CA THR A 178 -21.16 -14.94 -4.93
C THR A 178 -22.23 -14.20 -5.74
N ILE A 179 -23.02 -14.90 -6.57
CA ILE A 179 -23.93 -14.27 -7.52
C ILE A 179 -25.29 -13.87 -6.91
N ILE A 180 -25.76 -14.53 -5.85
CA ILE A 180 -27.08 -14.22 -5.26
C ILE A 180 -27.18 -12.75 -4.79
N GLY A 181 -26.15 -12.22 -4.12
CA GLY A 181 -26.11 -10.81 -3.72
C GLY A 181 -26.20 -9.84 -4.92
N GLN A 182 -25.50 -10.14 -6.01
CA GLN A 182 -25.57 -9.34 -7.24
C GLN A 182 -26.96 -9.44 -7.91
N ILE A 183 -27.58 -10.61 -7.93
CA ILE A 183 -28.94 -10.81 -8.46
C ILE A 183 -29.94 -9.99 -7.65
N LEU A 184 -29.84 -10.01 -6.32
CA LEU A 184 -30.68 -9.21 -5.43
C LEU A 184 -30.52 -7.71 -5.73
N VAL A 185 -29.28 -7.19 -5.75
CA VAL A 185 -29.01 -5.78 -6.10
C VAL A 185 -29.61 -5.40 -7.46
N ASN A 186 -29.48 -6.26 -8.47
CA ASN A 186 -30.03 -6.00 -9.80
C ASN A 186 -31.58 -6.00 -9.80
N LYS A 187 -32.22 -7.02 -9.21
CA LYS A 187 -33.69 -7.08 -9.05
C LYS A 187 -34.24 -5.84 -8.35
N VAL A 188 -33.56 -5.38 -7.30
CA VAL A 188 -33.92 -4.15 -6.58
C VAL A 188 -33.75 -2.92 -7.46
N LYS A 189 -32.61 -2.78 -8.17
CA LYS A 189 -32.37 -1.63 -9.05
C LYS A 189 -33.41 -1.55 -10.17
N ASP A 190 -33.71 -2.67 -10.82
CA ASP A 190 -34.71 -2.75 -11.89
C ASP A 190 -36.14 -2.44 -11.41
N HIS A 191 -36.45 -2.75 -10.13
CA HIS A 191 -37.76 -2.45 -9.52
C HIS A 191 -37.88 -1.00 -9.03
N VAL A 192 -36.84 -0.46 -8.40
CA VAL A 192 -36.84 0.86 -7.76
C VAL A 192 -36.57 2.00 -8.74
N PHE A 193 -35.61 1.82 -9.65
CA PHE A 193 -35.12 2.92 -10.50
C PHE A 193 -35.80 2.92 -11.87
N THR A 194 -37.03 3.44 -11.91
CA THR A 194 -37.65 3.85 -13.18
C THR A 194 -36.98 5.10 -13.75
N ASP A 195 -37.18 5.36 -15.05
CA ASP A 195 -36.82 6.63 -15.71
C ASP A 195 -35.33 7.03 -15.54
N VAL A 196 -34.45 6.02 -15.49
CA VAL A 196 -33.00 6.18 -15.25
C VAL A 196 -32.37 7.18 -16.21
N GLU A 197 -32.76 7.17 -17.49
CA GLU A 197 -32.18 8.04 -18.52
C GLU A 197 -32.45 9.53 -18.23
N ASP A 198 -33.69 9.88 -17.89
CA ASP A 198 -34.08 11.27 -17.60
C ASP A 198 -33.41 11.77 -16.30
N LYS A 199 -33.34 10.91 -15.28
CA LYS A 199 -32.68 11.24 -14.01
C LYS A 199 -31.16 11.34 -14.16
N LEU A 200 -30.55 10.45 -14.94
CA LEU A 200 -29.11 10.48 -15.26
C LEU A 200 -28.75 11.71 -16.09
N SER A 201 -29.61 12.12 -17.04
CA SER A 201 -29.46 13.35 -17.81
C SER A 201 -29.45 14.59 -16.90
N LYS A 202 -30.40 14.67 -15.95
CA LYS A 202 -30.43 15.74 -14.94
C LYS A 202 -29.18 15.72 -14.04
N TYR A 203 -28.83 14.55 -13.50
CA TYR A 203 -27.63 14.36 -12.68
C TYR A 203 -26.36 14.77 -13.43
N PHE A 204 -26.27 14.45 -14.72
CA PHE A 204 -25.14 14.82 -15.58
C PHE A 204 -25.00 16.33 -15.69
N GLU A 205 -26.06 17.07 -16.02
CA GLU A 205 -25.96 18.54 -16.11
C GLU A 205 -25.73 19.21 -14.74
N GLU A 206 -26.23 18.62 -13.65
CA GLU A 206 -25.99 19.11 -12.27
C GLU A 206 -24.56 18.84 -11.76
N ASN A 207 -23.89 17.78 -12.24
CA ASN A 207 -22.57 17.33 -11.73
C ASN A 207 -21.48 17.33 -12.83
N LYS A 208 -21.73 18.04 -13.92
CA LYS A 208 -21.01 17.98 -15.20
C LYS A 208 -19.49 18.04 -15.06
N GLU A 209 -18.96 19.04 -14.37
CA GLU A 209 -17.50 19.21 -14.25
C GLU A 209 -16.85 18.14 -13.35
N SER A 210 -17.56 17.61 -12.35
CA SER A 210 -17.07 16.47 -11.55
C SER A 210 -17.02 15.19 -12.38
N ILE A 211 -18.05 14.94 -13.20
CA ILE A 211 -18.08 13.81 -14.14
C ILE A 211 -16.99 13.97 -15.20
N LYS A 212 -16.82 15.17 -15.76
CA LYS A 212 -15.72 15.43 -16.71
C LYS A 212 -14.36 15.22 -16.07
N LYS A 213 -14.15 15.68 -14.83
CA LYS A 213 -12.91 15.44 -14.09
C LYS A 213 -12.61 13.96 -13.89
N LYS A 214 -13.63 13.15 -13.56
CA LYS A 214 -13.48 11.72 -13.28
C LYS A 214 -13.34 10.83 -14.53
N TYR A 215 -13.94 11.19 -15.67
CA TYR A 215 -14.04 10.29 -16.82
C TYR A 215 -13.52 10.82 -18.16
N GLU A 216 -13.23 12.12 -18.30
CA GLU A 216 -12.54 12.58 -19.52
C GLU A 216 -11.09 12.13 -19.49
N LYS A 217 -10.61 11.65 -20.63
CA LYS A 217 -9.26 11.13 -20.82
C LYS A 217 -8.70 11.54 -22.17
N VAL A 218 -7.40 11.80 -22.25
CA VAL A 218 -6.69 11.91 -23.54
C VAL A 218 -5.47 10.98 -23.54
N ASN A 219 -5.23 10.29 -24.66
CA ASN A 219 -3.97 9.59 -24.87
C ASN A 219 -2.99 10.59 -25.50
N ALA A 220 -1.97 11.00 -24.75
CA ALA A 220 -1.11 12.13 -25.12
C ALA A 220 0.36 11.73 -25.30
N SER A 221 1.06 12.54 -26.09
CA SER A 221 2.52 12.58 -26.16
C SER A 221 2.97 14.03 -26.20
N HIS A 222 4.14 14.35 -25.65
CA HIS A 222 4.70 15.69 -25.69
C HIS A 222 6.20 15.75 -25.99
N ILE A 223 6.66 16.95 -26.30
CA ILE A 223 8.06 17.36 -26.34
C ILE A 223 8.14 18.60 -25.45
N LEU A 224 9.02 18.60 -24.45
CA LEU A 224 9.27 19.76 -23.58
C LEU A 224 10.61 20.40 -23.95
N VAL A 225 10.67 21.72 -24.07
CA VAL A 225 11.92 22.47 -24.32
C VAL A 225 11.95 23.78 -23.53
N THR A 226 13.15 24.33 -23.32
CA THR A 226 13.36 25.55 -22.53
C THR A 226 12.97 26.85 -23.23
N SER A 227 12.75 26.86 -24.55
CA SER A 227 12.42 28.09 -25.29
C SER A 227 11.32 27.92 -26.34
N GLU A 228 10.49 28.95 -26.50
CA GLU A 228 9.43 29.00 -27.50
C GLU A 228 9.98 28.90 -28.93
N ALA A 229 11.16 29.48 -29.19
CA ALA A 229 11.82 29.44 -30.49
C ALA A 229 12.17 27.99 -30.89
N THR A 230 12.78 27.24 -29.98
CA THR A 230 13.11 25.82 -30.16
C THR A 230 11.85 24.98 -30.38
N ALA A 231 10.77 25.25 -29.63
CA ALA A 231 9.50 24.55 -29.80
C ALA A 231 8.88 24.82 -31.18
N ASN A 232 8.93 26.06 -31.66
CA ASN A 232 8.43 26.41 -33.00
C ASN A 232 9.27 25.76 -34.12
N GLU A 233 10.60 25.74 -34.01
CA GLU A 233 11.50 25.07 -34.95
C GLU A 233 11.23 23.55 -35.04
N ILE A 234 11.13 22.87 -33.89
CA ILE A 234 10.77 21.45 -33.82
C ILE A 234 9.38 21.20 -34.43
N LYS A 235 8.41 22.08 -34.17
CA LYS A 235 7.07 21.97 -34.76
C LYS A 235 7.09 22.13 -36.27
N GLU A 236 7.93 23.02 -36.82
CA GLU A 236 8.11 23.17 -38.26
C GLU A 236 8.73 21.92 -38.88
N MET A 237 9.81 21.36 -38.29
CA MET A 237 10.43 20.11 -38.76
C MET A 237 9.45 18.92 -38.74
N ILE A 238 8.59 18.80 -37.72
CA ILE A 238 7.59 17.71 -37.66
C ILE A 238 6.45 17.94 -38.67
N THR A 239 6.01 19.18 -38.87
CA THR A 239 4.90 19.49 -39.80
C THR A 239 5.33 19.53 -41.27
N SER A 240 6.60 19.76 -41.56
CA SER A 240 7.20 19.60 -42.90
C SER A 240 7.43 18.13 -43.28
N GLY A 241 7.48 17.23 -42.29
CA GLY A 241 7.81 15.80 -42.46
C GLY A 241 9.31 15.52 -42.51
N GLU A 242 10.15 16.45 -42.03
CA GLU A 242 11.59 16.28 -41.90
C GLU A 242 11.96 15.30 -40.77
N ILE A 243 11.19 15.29 -39.69
CA ILE A 243 11.35 14.38 -38.54
C ILE A 243 9.99 13.91 -38.01
N GLU A 244 9.91 12.65 -37.55
CA GLU A 244 8.71 12.14 -36.87
C GLU A 244 8.61 12.66 -35.44
N PHE A 245 7.39 12.88 -34.93
CA PHE A 245 7.15 13.40 -33.59
C PHE A 245 7.87 12.59 -32.49
N THR A 246 7.87 11.26 -32.61
CA THR A 246 8.53 10.37 -31.64
C THR A 246 10.04 10.51 -31.67
N THR A 247 10.64 10.71 -32.85
CA THR A 247 12.08 10.92 -32.99
C THR A 247 12.47 12.27 -32.43
N ALA A 248 11.71 13.33 -32.75
CA ALA A 248 11.91 14.66 -32.20
C ALA A 248 11.76 14.70 -30.66
N ALA A 249 10.84 13.91 -30.10
CA ALA A 249 10.71 13.78 -28.65
C ALA A 249 11.94 13.11 -28.03
N SER A 250 12.47 12.05 -28.64
CA SER A 250 13.68 11.37 -28.16
C SER A 250 14.97 12.17 -28.35
N GLU A 251 15.04 13.06 -29.34
CA GLU A 251 16.23 13.87 -29.64
C GLU A 251 16.26 15.23 -28.93
N PHE A 252 15.10 15.86 -28.71
CA PHE A 252 15.02 17.27 -28.25
C PHE A 252 14.24 17.51 -26.97
N SER A 253 13.46 16.54 -26.46
CA SER A 253 12.70 16.77 -25.22
C SER A 253 13.62 16.79 -24.00
N ILE A 254 13.50 17.80 -23.14
CA ILE A 254 14.18 17.86 -21.84
C ILE A 254 13.48 17.03 -20.77
N ASP A 255 12.23 16.59 -20.99
CA ASP A 255 11.64 15.51 -20.19
C ASP A 255 12.20 14.17 -20.66
N THR A 256 13.22 13.69 -19.96
CA THR A 256 13.91 12.43 -20.24
C THR A 256 13.01 11.21 -20.11
N ASN A 257 11.97 11.26 -19.28
CA ASN A 257 11.11 10.11 -18.99
C ASN A 257 10.22 9.78 -20.19
N SER A 258 9.49 10.78 -20.70
CA SER A 258 8.69 10.59 -21.92
C SER A 258 9.57 10.46 -23.17
N ALA A 259 10.71 11.17 -23.26
CA ALA A 259 11.62 11.14 -24.41
C ALA A 259 12.03 9.70 -24.80
N MET A 260 12.35 8.85 -23.81
CA MET A 260 12.73 7.45 -24.02
C MET A 260 11.64 6.59 -24.68
N THR A 261 10.37 7.03 -24.60
CA THR A 261 9.21 6.35 -25.21
C THR A 261 8.62 7.14 -26.39
N GLY A 262 9.40 8.06 -26.97
CA GLY A 262 8.96 8.91 -28.09
C GLY A 262 7.99 10.02 -27.67
N GLY A 263 8.12 10.50 -26.43
CA GLY A 263 7.28 11.54 -25.83
C GLY A 263 5.98 11.04 -25.22
N SER A 264 5.76 9.73 -25.12
CA SER A 264 4.46 9.17 -24.69
C SER A 264 4.17 9.41 -23.20
N LEU A 265 2.97 9.93 -22.90
CA LEU A 265 2.43 10.07 -21.54
C LEU A 265 1.37 9.01 -21.21
N GLY A 266 0.89 8.25 -22.20
CA GLY A 266 -0.21 7.30 -22.01
C GLY A 266 -1.58 7.99 -21.92
N GLU A 267 -2.54 7.38 -21.23
CA GLU A 267 -3.84 8.01 -20.91
C GLU A 267 -3.69 8.93 -19.70
N ILE A 268 -3.96 10.22 -19.88
CA ILE A 268 -4.01 11.22 -18.81
C ILE A 268 -5.47 11.66 -18.57
N GLN A 269 -5.83 11.84 -17.31
CA GLN A 269 -7.09 12.36 -16.80
C GLN A 269 -6.96 13.85 -16.43
N ARG A 270 -8.07 14.47 -16.01
CA ARG A 270 -8.05 15.85 -15.54
C ARG A 270 -7.52 15.94 -14.11
N GLY A 271 -6.53 16.80 -13.89
CA GLY A 271 -5.76 16.91 -12.66
C GLY A 271 -4.39 16.22 -12.72
N ASP A 272 -4.11 15.40 -13.74
CA ASP A 272 -2.82 14.69 -13.88
C ASP A 272 -1.69 15.62 -14.37
N MET A 273 -2.03 16.77 -14.94
CA MET A 273 -1.11 17.71 -15.58
C MET A 273 -1.41 19.15 -15.17
N VAL A 274 -0.41 20.03 -15.26
CA VAL A 274 -0.59 21.47 -15.01
C VAL A 274 -1.64 22.08 -15.93
N GLU A 275 -2.46 22.98 -15.40
CA GLU A 275 -3.68 23.53 -16.02
C GLU A 275 -3.52 23.89 -17.51
N LYS A 276 -2.54 24.75 -17.85
CA LYS A 276 -2.27 25.16 -19.25
C LYS A 276 -1.98 23.98 -20.19
N PHE A 277 -1.31 22.92 -19.72
CA PHE A 277 -1.05 21.71 -20.50
C PHE A 277 -2.33 20.91 -20.68
N GLU A 278 -3.10 20.71 -19.59
CA GLU A 278 -4.37 19.99 -19.63
C GLU A 278 -5.35 20.66 -20.59
N GLU A 279 -5.59 21.96 -20.47
CA GLU A 279 -6.49 22.71 -21.34
C GLU A 279 -6.15 22.52 -22.82
N ALA A 280 -4.86 22.60 -23.16
CA ALA A 280 -4.35 22.41 -24.51
C ALA A 280 -4.52 20.97 -25.00
N ALA A 281 -4.26 19.97 -24.15
CA ALA A 281 -4.39 18.54 -24.49
C ALA A 281 -5.86 18.12 -24.66
N PHE A 282 -6.75 18.47 -23.73
CA PHE A 282 -8.18 18.12 -23.81
C PHE A 282 -8.90 18.88 -24.92
N SER A 283 -8.47 20.11 -25.25
CA SER A 283 -8.97 20.87 -26.40
C SER A 283 -8.40 20.39 -27.75
N ALA A 284 -7.33 19.60 -27.76
CA ALA A 284 -6.65 19.18 -28.98
C ALA A 284 -7.56 18.42 -29.96
N THR A 285 -7.32 18.61 -31.26
CA THR A 285 -7.82 17.71 -32.29
C THR A 285 -6.88 16.49 -32.37
N PRO A 286 -7.39 15.24 -32.30
CA PRO A 286 -6.53 14.06 -32.37
C PRO A 286 -5.61 14.06 -33.61
N ASN A 287 -4.36 13.66 -33.38
CA ASN A 287 -3.23 13.63 -34.30
C ASN A 287 -2.72 14.99 -34.82
N VAL A 288 -3.24 16.12 -34.31
CA VAL A 288 -2.71 17.47 -34.56
C VAL A 288 -1.76 17.88 -33.42
N ILE A 289 -0.69 18.59 -33.76
CA ILE A 289 0.29 19.11 -32.79
C ILE A 289 -0.18 20.49 -32.28
N VAL A 290 -0.47 20.54 -30.98
CA VAL A 290 -0.83 21.75 -30.22
C VAL A 290 0.43 22.33 -29.57
N GLY A 291 0.44 23.64 -29.36
CA GLY A 291 1.55 24.39 -28.77
C GLY A 291 2.35 25.23 -29.79
N PRO A 292 3.45 25.88 -29.36
CA PRO A 292 4.04 25.80 -28.01
C PRO A 292 3.07 26.24 -26.90
N VAL A 293 3.01 25.45 -25.83
CA VAL A 293 2.24 25.72 -24.61
C VAL A 293 3.22 26.01 -23.49
N GLU A 294 3.22 27.22 -22.97
CA GLU A 294 4.10 27.63 -21.86
C GLU A 294 3.56 27.11 -20.51
N THR A 295 4.41 26.48 -19.71
CA THR A 295 4.14 26.11 -18.31
C THR A 295 5.35 26.48 -17.44
N GLN A 296 5.27 26.24 -16.12
CA GLN A 296 6.41 26.40 -15.21
C GLN A 296 7.63 25.53 -15.55
N TYR A 297 7.46 24.50 -16.39
CA TYR A 297 8.54 23.60 -16.82
C TYR A 297 9.16 23.99 -18.18
N GLY A 298 8.61 25.00 -18.87
CA GLY A 298 9.04 25.42 -20.21
C GLY A 298 7.92 25.34 -21.24
N TYR A 299 8.28 25.07 -22.50
CA TYR A 299 7.38 25.07 -23.65
C TYR A 299 7.11 23.67 -24.16
N HIS A 300 5.83 23.29 -24.20
CA HIS A 300 5.38 21.96 -24.61
C HIS A 300 4.83 21.99 -26.04
N LEU A 301 5.24 21.02 -26.87
CA LEU A 301 4.47 20.57 -28.04
C LEU A 301 3.67 19.34 -27.64
N ILE A 302 2.37 19.31 -27.89
CA ILE A 302 1.47 18.23 -27.44
C ILE A 302 0.81 17.59 -28.66
N LYS A 303 0.81 16.25 -28.73
CA LYS A 303 0.10 15.47 -29.74
C LYS A 303 -0.81 14.46 -29.04
N VAL A 304 -2.11 14.57 -29.27
CA VAL A 304 -3.11 13.64 -28.70
C VAL A 304 -3.45 12.57 -29.72
N ALA A 305 -3.28 11.29 -29.39
CA ALA A 305 -3.61 10.17 -30.29
C ALA A 305 -5.12 9.88 -30.32
N SER A 306 -5.78 9.94 -29.16
CA SER A 306 -7.21 9.72 -28.96
C SER A 306 -7.73 10.51 -27.75
N LYS A 307 -9.04 10.77 -27.69
CA LYS A 307 -9.67 11.36 -26.51
C LYS A 307 -11.10 10.87 -26.27
N THR A 308 -11.46 10.84 -25.00
CA THR A 308 -12.81 10.65 -24.47
C THR A 308 -13.22 11.96 -23.79
N THR A 309 -14.08 12.73 -24.45
CA THR A 309 -14.56 14.04 -23.98
C THR A 309 -16.04 14.22 -24.32
N PHE A 310 -16.80 14.92 -23.48
CA PHE A 310 -18.24 15.11 -23.66
C PHE A 310 -18.74 16.43 -23.04
N ASN A 311 -19.54 17.19 -23.79
CA ASN A 311 -20.02 18.53 -23.42
C ASN A 311 -21.53 18.58 -23.15
N ASN A 312 -22.25 17.49 -23.39
CA ASN A 312 -23.69 17.34 -23.15
C ASN A 312 -24.01 15.85 -22.98
N PHE A 313 -25.22 15.54 -22.48
CA PHE A 313 -25.62 14.18 -22.20
C PHE A 313 -25.63 13.25 -23.43
N GLU A 314 -25.95 13.75 -24.63
CA GLU A 314 -25.93 12.94 -25.85
C GLU A 314 -24.50 12.62 -26.33
N GLU A 315 -23.54 13.53 -26.15
CA GLU A 315 -22.11 13.22 -26.32
C GLU A 315 -21.63 12.19 -25.29
N LEU A 316 -22.05 12.30 -24.02
CA LEU A 316 -21.72 11.30 -23.00
C LEU A 316 -22.23 9.92 -23.42
N LYS A 317 -23.49 9.80 -23.88
CA LYS A 317 -24.10 8.53 -24.34
C LYS A 317 -23.38 7.84 -25.49
N LEU A 318 -22.67 8.60 -26.32
CA LEU A 318 -21.87 8.07 -27.43
C LEU A 318 -20.41 7.77 -27.03
N SER A 319 -20.00 8.16 -25.82
CA SER A 319 -18.66 7.89 -25.28
C SER A 319 -18.53 6.47 -24.74
N SER A 320 -17.28 5.99 -24.64
CA SER A 320 -16.95 4.69 -24.03
C SER A 320 -17.28 4.60 -22.53
N VAL A 321 -17.42 5.74 -21.84
CA VAL A 321 -17.61 5.82 -20.38
C VAL A 321 -19.06 5.97 -19.95
N TYR A 322 -20.04 6.05 -20.86
CA TYR A 322 -21.47 6.18 -20.51
C TYR A 322 -21.93 5.10 -19.53
N SER A 323 -21.53 3.85 -19.76
CA SER A 323 -21.86 2.72 -18.89
C SER A 323 -21.32 2.91 -17.48
N ASP A 324 -20.11 3.43 -17.34
CA ASP A 324 -19.44 3.63 -16.05
C ASP A 324 -20.09 4.80 -15.29
N VAL A 325 -20.36 5.93 -15.96
CA VAL A 325 -21.09 7.07 -15.38
C VAL A 325 -22.50 6.64 -14.93
N LYS A 326 -23.19 5.83 -15.75
CA LYS A 326 -24.53 5.31 -15.43
C LYS A 326 -24.49 4.33 -14.25
N ASN A 327 -23.50 3.45 -14.20
CA ASN A 327 -23.34 2.48 -13.12
C ASN A 327 -23.03 3.18 -11.80
N ASP A 328 -22.13 4.17 -11.80
CA ASP A 328 -21.78 4.94 -10.60
C ASP A 328 -22.97 5.77 -10.11
N TYR A 329 -23.72 6.41 -11.00
CA TYR A 329 -24.98 7.06 -10.66
C TYR A 329 -25.98 6.08 -10.02
N LEU A 330 -26.22 4.92 -10.65
CA LEU A 330 -27.13 3.90 -10.11
C LEU A 330 -26.62 3.29 -8.80
N ASN A 331 -25.31 3.21 -8.57
CA ASN A 331 -24.72 2.76 -7.31
C ASN A 331 -24.95 3.79 -6.21
N GLN A 332 -24.73 5.08 -6.48
CA GLN A 332 -24.98 6.17 -5.52
C GLN A 332 -26.46 6.26 -5.14
N GLU A 333 -27.37 6.22 -6.12
CA GLU A 333 -28.81 6.26 -5.85
C GLU A 333 -29.30 4.98 -5.15
N PHE A 334 -28.72 3.81 -5.47
CA PHE A 334 -28.99 2.57 -4.74
C PHE A 334 -28.59 2.67 -3.27
N GLN A 335 -27.39 3.20 -2.96
CA GLN A 335 -26.97 3.36 -1.56
C GLN A 335 -27.84 4.36 -0.79
N LYS A 336 -28.17 5.52 -1.39
CA LYS A 336 -29.12 6.48 -0.80
C LYS A 336 -30.50 5.86 -0.54
N TRP A 337 -31.01 5.08 -1.50
CA TRP A 337 -32.26 4.36 -1.36
C TRP A 337 -32.18 3.29 -0.27
N PHE A 338 -31.08 2.55 -0.18
CA PHE A 338 -30.91 1.43 0.74
C PHE A 338 -30.85 1.89 2.20
N GLU A 339 -30.08 2.94 2.50
CA GLU A 339 -30.09 3.56 3.83
C GLU A 339 -31.48 4.07 4.20
N LYS A 340 -32.10 4.84 3.29
CA LYS A 340 -33.45 5.35 3.48
C LYS A 340 -34.49 4.24 3.67
N TYR A 341 -34.38 3.13 2.94
CA TYR A 341 -35.27 1.98 3.04
C TYR A 341 -35.18 1.32 4.42
N LYS A 342 -33.96 1.14 4.96
CA LYS A 342 -33.75 0.62 6.32
C LYS A 342 -34.39 1.55 7.36
N GLU A 343 -34.19 2.85 7.25
CA GLU A 343 -34.75 3.85 8.16
C GLU A 343 -36.29 3.88 8.09
N GLU A 344 -36.90 4.09 6.92
CA GLU A 344 -38.35 4.21 6.76
C GLU A 344 -39.13 2.93 7.13
N ASN A 345 -38.47 1.76 7.13
CA ASN A 345 -39.07 0.46 7.46
C ASN A 345 -38.61 -0.10 8.83
N ASN A 346 -37.86 0.68 9.62
CA ASN A 346 -37.27 0.28 10.90
C ASN A 346 -36.53 -1.08 10.83
N ILE A 347 -35.78 -1.32 9.75
CA ILE A 347 -35.00 -2.54 9.55
C ILE A 347 -33.61 -2.34 10.14
N SER A 348 -33.24 -3.20 11.07
CA SER A 348 -31.92 -3.19 11.71
C SER A 348 -31.39 -4.62 11.87
N TYR A 349 -30.22 -4.78 12.47
CA TYR A 349 -29.60 -6.08 12.68
C TYR A 349 -29.04 -6.20 14.11
N VAL A 350 -28.92 -7.43 14.59
CA VAL A 350 -28.24 -7.77 15.85
C VAL A 350 -27.10 -8.71 15.51
N ILE A 351 -25.87 -8.36 15.93
CA ILE A 351 -24.71 -9.26 15.90
C ILE A 351 -24.65 -10.01 17.24
N LYS A 352 -24.48 -11.33 17.17
CA LYS A 352 -24.41 -12.26 18.31
C LYS A 352 -23.00 -12.76 18.57
N ASP A 353 -22.17 -12.87 17.54
CA ASP A 353 -20.73 -13.14 17.66
C ASP A 353 -20.01 -12.00 18.41
N SER A 354 -19.22 -12.33 19.44
CA SER A 354 -18.67 -11.34 20.36
C SER A 354 -17.54 -10.51 19.74
N GLU A 355 -16.59 -11.12 19.02
CA GLU A 355 -15.53 -10.39 18.31
C GLU A 355 -16.11 -9.48 17.22
N MET A 356 -17.03 -9.98 16.39
CA MET A 356 -17.67 -9.18 15.34
C MET A 356 -18.53 -8.05 15.90
N LYS A 357 -19.22 -8.25 17.02
CA LYS A 357 -19.99 -7.20 17.69
C LYS A 357 -19.09 -6.11 18.27
N LEU A 358 -17.96 -6.50 18.87
CA LEU A 358 -16.98 -5.56 19.40
C LEU A 358 -16.32 -4.75 18.27
N TYR A 359 -15.96 -5.40 17.17
CA TYR A 359 -15.39 -4.73 16.01
C TYR A 359 -16.38 -3.82 15.28
N ASP A 360 -17.64 -4.23 15.10
CA ASP A 360 -18.70 -3.38 14.52
C ASP A 360 -19.02 -2.16 15.38
N ARG A 361 -18.82 -2.25 16.71
CA ARG A 361 -18.88 -1.09 17.60
C ARG A 361 -17.67 -0.17 17.40
N TYR A 362 -16.46 -0.71 17.42
CA TYR A 362 -15.23 0.06 17.17
C TYR A 362 -15.31 0.84 15.85
N GLN A 363 -15.76 0.21 14.76
CA GLN A 363 -15.91 0.86 13.45
C GLN A 363 -16.91 2.01 13.42
N LYS A 364 -17.88 2.05 14.36
CA LYS A 364 -18.85 3.16 14.47
C LYS A 364 -18.30 4.33 15.27
N VAL A 365 -17.57 4.05 16.36
CA VAL A 365 -17.11 5.08 17.30
C VAL A 365 -15.77 5.72 16.91
N LYS A 366 -14.92 5.03 16.13
CA LYS A 366 -13.53 5.45 15.82
C LYS A 366 -13.39 6.85 15.21
N GLU A 367 -14.40 7.34 14.48
CA GLU A 367 -14.37 8.66 13.82
C GLU A 367 -14.85 9.79 14.76
N SER A 368 -15.40 9.46 15.94
CA SER A 368 -15.87 10.41 16.95
C SER A 368 -14.96 10.37 18.17
N GLU A 369 -14.22 11.45 18.43
CA GLU A 369 -13.28 11.49 19.57
C GLU A 369 -13.99 11.26 20.92
N GLU A 370 -15.22 11.76 21.09
CA GLU A 370 -16.02 11.56 22.30
C GLU A 370 -16.41 10.09 22.48
N GLU A 371 -17.02 9.47 21.46
CA GLU A 371 -17.46 8.06 21.54
C GLU A 371 -16.27 7.09 21.63
N LEU A 372 -15.16 7.38 20.93
CA LEU A 372 -13.93 6.61 21.02
C LEU A 372 -13.29 6.72 22.42
N ASN A 373 -13.38 7.87 23.08
CA ASN A 373 -12.93 8.05 24.46
C ASN A 373 -13.77 7.28 25.48
N GLU A 374 -15.09 7.15 25.27
CA GLU A 374 -15.95 6.30 26.09
C GLU A 374 -15.65 4.81 25.85
N PHE A 375 -15.59 4.39 24.59
CA PHE A 375 -15.25 3.01 24.21
C PHE A 375 -13.86 2.58 24.71
N TYR A 376 -12.87 3.49 24.68
CA TYR A 376 -11.54 3.26 25.21
C TYR A 376 -11.54 2.96 26.72
N LYS A 377 -12.34 3.70 27.50
CA LYS A 377 -12.48 3.47 28.95
C LYS A 377 -13.20 2.16 29.25
N GLU A 378 -14.21 1.80 28.47
CA GLU A 378 -14.88 0.51 28.62
C GLU A 378 -13.93 -0.66 28.33
N LEU A 379 -13.05 -0.54 27.33
CA LEU A 379 -11.97 -1.50 27.11
C LEU A 379 -10.98 -1.51 28.29
N GLU A 380 -10.62 -0.35 28.83
CA GLU A 380 -9.72 -0.24 30.00
C GLU A 380 -10.29 -0.97 31.23
N ASP A 381 -11.56 -0.72 31.55
CA ASP A 381 -12.30 -1.36 32.65
C ASP A 381 -12.51 -2.88 32.43
N GLU A 382 -12.58 -3.34 31.17
CA GLU A 382 -12.68 -4.77 30.83
C GLU A 382 -11.32 -5.49 30.95
N ILE A 383 -10.24 -4.83 30.51
CA ILE A 383 -8.89 -5.41 30.40
C ILE A 383 -8.18 -5.41 31.75
N PHE A 384 -8.28 -4.34 32.55
CA PHE A 384 -7.50 -4.17 33.77
C PHE A 384 -8.31 -4.37 35.05
N MET A 385 -7.83 -5.23 35.94
CA MET A 385 -8.35 -5.30 37.31
C MET A 385 -7.91 -4.09 38.15
N ASP A 386 -8.57 -3.86 39.30
CA ASP A 386 -8.17 -2.86 40.33
C ASP A 386 -6.67 -2.89 40.72
N ASN A 387 -6.01 -4.04 40.58
CA ASN A 387 -4.59 -4.23 40.90
C ASN A 387 -3.65 -3.97 39.70
N GLY A 388 -4.20 -3.62 38.53
CA GLY A 388 -3.48 -3.34 37.29
C GLY A 388 -2.99 -4.57 36.52
N GLN A 389 -3.45 -5.78 36.85
CA GLN A 389 -3.26 -7.00 36.06
C GLN A 389 -4.23 -7.07 34.87
N ILE A 390 -3.78 -7.65 33.77
CA ILE A 390 -4.59 -7.89 32.56
C ILE A 390 -5.44 -9.15 32.75
N VAL A 391 -6.70 -9.10 32.31
CA VAL A 391 -7.63 -10.23 32.24
C VAL A 391 -8.06 -10.44 30.78
N LEU A 392 -8.00 -11.70 30.32
CA LEU A 392 -8.65 -12.12 29.09
C LEU A 392 -10.12 -12.45 29.40
N SER A 393 -11.04 -11.72 28.75
CA SER A 393 -12.48 -11.98 28.77
C SER A 393 -12.85 -13.03 27.71
N GLU A 394 -12.89 -12.64 26.44
CA GLU A 394 -13.09 -13.49 25.27
C GLU A 394 -12.19 -13.02 24.10
N GLY A 395 -11.15 -13.82 23.78
CA GLY A 395 -10.21 -13.52 22.70
C GLY A 395 -9.23 -12.38 23.02
N TYR A 396 -8.41 -12.01 22.02
CA TYR A 396 -7.41 -10.95 22.16
C TYR A 396 -7.89 -9.60 21.61
N LEU A 397 -9.03 -9.57 20.92
CA LEU A 397 -9.53 -8.37 20.25
C LEU A 397 -9.70 -7.15 21.18
N PRO A 398 -10.23 -7.25 22.42
CA PRO A 398 -10.31 -6.10 23.32
C PRO A 398 -8.94 -5.46 23.55
N ILE A 399 -7.93 -6.29 23.84
CA ILE A 399 -6.56 -5.85 24.13
C ILE A 399 -5.91 -5.27 22.87
N VAL A 400 -6.13 -5.86 21.69
CA VAL A 400 -5.62 -5.31 20.42
C VAL A 400 -6.26 -3.95 20.10
N LEU A 401 -7.57 -3.80 20.28
CA LEU A 401 -8.24 -2.51 20.08
C LEU A 401 -7.75 -1.45 21.07
N TYR A 402 -7.63 -1.79 22.35
CA TYR A 402 -7.04 -0.89 23.35
C TYR A 402 -5.60 -0.51 22.99
N THR A 403 -4.79 -1.45 22.51
CA THR A 403 -3.42 -1.20 22.06
C THR A 403 -3.39 -0.23 20.87
N LYS A 404 -4.20 -0.47 19.82
CA LYS A 404 -4.32 0.42 18.64
C LYS A 404 -4.76 1.83 19.03
N ILE A 405 -5.78 1.94 19.89
CA ILE A 405 -6.32 3.24 20.33
C ILE A 405 -5.30 3.97 21.23
N THR A 406 -4.56 3.25 22.08
CA THR A 406 -3.49 3.84 22.90
C THR A 406 -2.34 4.34 22.02
N ASP A 407 -1.95 3.60 20.99
CA ASP A 407 -0.93 3.99 20.02
C ASP A 407 -1.33 5.28 19.28
N GLU A 408 -2.55 5.32 18.72
CA GLU A 408 -3.10 6.51 18.06
C GLU A 408 -3.14 7.74 19.00
N LYS A 409 -3.50 7.53 20.27
CA LYS A 409 -3.50 8.58 21.31
C LYS A 409 -2.10 9.07 21.64
N LYS A 410 -1.11 8.16 21.73
CA LYS A 410 0.30 8.52 21.89
C LYS A 410 0.78 9.34 20.70
N THR A 411 0.59 8.88 19.47
CA THR A 411 1.01 9.59 18.25
C THR A 411 0.43 11.00 18.19
N LYS A 412 -0.88 11.17 18.48
CA LYS A 412 -1.54 12.49 18.53
C LYS A 412 -1.01 13.41 19.64
N LEU A 413 -0.46 12.86 20.71
CA LEU A 413 0.17 13.63 21.79
C LEU A 413 1.66 13.90 21.52
N GLU A 414 2.37 12.99 20.85
CA GLU A 414 3.75 13.15 20.39
C GLU A 414 3.85 14.25 19.31
N ASP A 415 2.92 14.30 18.35
CA ASP A 415 2.79 15.41 17.38
C ASP A 415 2.60 16.77 18.08
N LYS A 416 1.63 16.85 19.00
CA LYS A 416 1.41 18.07 19.80
C LYS A 416 2.62 18.43 20.65
N LYS A 417 3.33 17.43 21.22
CA LYS A 417 4.56 17.64 21.97
C LYS A 417 5.66 18.26 21.09
N SER A 418 5.83 17.78 19.86
CA SER A 418 6.77 18.35 18.90
C SER A 418 6.42 19.82 18.62
N LYS A 419 5.19 20.08 18.17
CA LYS A 419 4.71 21.44 17.88
C LYS A 419 4.89 22.42 19.05
N LEU A 420 4.61 21.98 20.28
CA LEU A 420 4.83 22.79 21.49
C LEU A 420 6.31 23.06 21.77
N THR A 421 7.19 22.09 21.49
CA THR A 421 8.65 22.25 21.61
C THR A 421 9.14 23.27 20.57
N ASP A 422 8.67 23.17 19.32
CA ASP A 422 9.00 24.09 18.24
C ASP A 422 8.51 25.51 18.53
N ILE A 423 7.27 25.68 19.04
CA ILE A 423 6.75 26.98 19.51
C ILE A 423 7.66 27.58 20.59
N ILE A 424 8.11 26.77 21.55
CA ILE A 424 9.00 27.23 22.63
C ILE A 424 10.35 27.68 22.06
N GLU A 425 10.96 26.88 21.19
CA GLU A 425 12.25 27.19 20.55
C GLU A 425 12.17 28.43 19.66
N TYR A 426 11.15 28.54 18.80
CA TYR A 426 10.94 29.71 17.94
C TYR A 426 10.64 30.98 18.73
N ARG A 427 9.87 30.89 19.83
CA ARG A 427 9.63 32.03 20.73
C ARG A 427 10.88 32.46 21.52
N GLU A 428 11.87 31.59 21.70
CA GLU A 428 13.17 31.94 22.31
C GLU A 428 14.20 32.46 21.31
N SER A 429 14.24 31.91 20.10
CA SER A 429 15.29 32.15 19.11
C SER A 429 14.99 33.28 18.12
N LEU A 430 13.72 33.51 17.77
CA LEU A 430 13.37 34.48 16.72
C LEU A 430 13.57 35.94 17.15
N PRO A 431 14.03 36.82 16.25
CA PRO A 431 14.12 38.25 16.53
C PRO A 431 12.77 38.85 16.92
N SER A 432 12.77 39.74 17.92
CA SER A 432 11.54 40.43 18.35
C SER A 432 10.87 41.28 17.27
N THR A 433 11.61 41.65 16.23
CA THR A 433 11.09 42.32 15.02
C THR A 433 10.28 41.39 14.12
N VAL A 434 10.61 40.10 14.07
CA VAL A 434 9.87 39.09 13.33
C VAL A 434 8.65 38.66 14.14
N LEU A 435 8.83 38.40 15.45
CA LEU A 435 7.74 38.05 16.38
C LEU A 435 6.66 39.14 16.56
N SER A 436 6.89 40.36 16.08
CA SER A 436 5.92 41.46 16.10
C SER A 436 5.06 41.60 14.85
N LEU A 437 5.33 40.80 13.80
CA LEU A 437 4.58 40.80 12.54
C LEU A 437 3.29 39.99 12.64
N THR A 438 2.33 40.25 11.76
CA THR A 438 1.18 39.35 11.52
C THR A 438 1.58 38.19 10.59
N PRO A 439 0.78 37.10 10.53
CA PRO A 439 1.02 36.02 9.57
C PRO A 439 1.07 36.50 8.11
N GLU A 440 0.22 37.45 7.73
CA GLU A 440 0.21 38.03 6.38
C GLU A 440 1.47 38.87 6.10
N GLU A 441 1.97 39.61 7.09
CA GLU A 441 3.23 40.36 6.98
C GLU A 441 4.45 39.42 6.88
N VAL A 442 4.40 38.26 7.52
CA VAL A 442 5.42 37.20 7.39
C VAL A 442 5.36 36.56 5.99
N GLU A 443 4.18 36.25 5.47
CA GLU A 443 4.00 35.72 4.11
C GLU A 443 4.51 36.72 3.05
N GLU A 444 4.19 38.01 3.20
CA GLU A 444 4.73 39.07 2.33
C GLU A 444 6.27 39.11 2.37
N LYS A 445 6.87 39.00 3.56
CA LYS A 445 8.34 38.94 3.72
C LYS A 445 8.98 37.70 3.09
N ILE A 446 8.36 36.52 3.20
CA ILE A 446 8.82 35.29 2.55
C ILE A 446 8.83 35.45 1.03
N ASN A 447 7.77 36.04 0.46
CA ASN A 447 7.65 36.27 -0.97
C ASN A 447 8.70 37.29 -1.47
N GLU A 448 8.86 38.43 -0.79
CA GLU A 448 9.89 39.43 -1.09
C GLU A 448 11.31 38.84 -1.07
N ILE A 449 11.64 38.03 -0.06
CA ILE A 449 12.98 37.43 0.08
C ILE A 449 13.21 36.35 -0.98
N ASN A 450 12.19 35.59 -1.36
CA ASN A 450 12.30 34.56 -2.40
C ASN A 450 12.57 35.12 -3.80
N GLU A 451 12.10 36.33 -4.10
CA GLU A 451 12.43 37.07 -5.32
C GLU A 451 13.82 37.73 -5.28
N SER A 452 14.53 37.68 -4.15
CA SER A 452 15.82 38.34 -3.94
C SER A 452 17.02 37.39 -4.00
N ASP A 453 18.20 37.95 -4.30
CA ASP A 453 19.48 37.23 -4.27
C ASP A 453 19.98 36.90 -2.84
N ASP A 454 19.45 37.58 -1.80
CA ASP A 454 19.90 37.45 -0.41
C ASP A 454 18.84 36.73 0.45
N LYS A 455 19.07 35.44 0.68
CA LYS A 455 18.16 34.58 1.46
C LYS A 455 18.55 34.46 2.94
N SER A 456 19.45 35.31 3.45
CA SER A 456 20.04 35.16 4.79
C SER A 456 19.04 35.26 5.96
N GLU A 457 17.92 35.95 5.80
CA GLU A 457 16.86 36.00 6.82
C GLU A 457 15.69 35.03 6.56
N LEU A 458 15.65 34.31 5.43
CA LEU A 458 14.47 33.55 4.98
C LEU A 458 13.98 32.54 6.04
N SER A 459 14.90 31.84 6.68
CA SER A 459 14.60 30.85 7.73
C SER A 459 13.91 31.46 8.96
N ASN A 460 14.19 32.74 9.31
CA ASN A 460 13.51 33.39 10.42
C ASN A 460 12.02 33.61 10.12
N TYR A 461 11.69 33.98 8.88
CA TYR A 461 10.31 34.18 8.47
C TYR A 461 9.58 32.85 8.26
N GLN A 462 10.25 31.82 7.72
CA GLN A 462 9.70 30.46 7.64
C GLN A 462 9.39 29.88 9.03
N ASN A 463 10.32 29.98 9.99
CA ASN A 463 10.09 29.53 11.36
C ASN A 463 8.98 30.36 12.04
N ALA A 464 8.84 31.65 11.73
CA ALA A 464 7.75 32.48 12.22
C ALA A 464 6.38 32.10 11.63
N GLN A 465 6.35 31.68 10.36
CA GLN A 465 5.16 31.11 9.72
C GLN A 465 4.74 29.83 10.44
N THR A 466 5.64 28.86 10.60
CA THR A 466 5.39 27.60 11.33
C THR A 466 4.93 27.86 12.76
N LEU A 467 5.58 28.79 13.48
CA LEU A 467 5.18 29.24 14.82
C LEU A 467 3.71 29.69 14.87
N PHE A 468 3.30 30.58 13.95
CA PHE A 468 1.94 31.11 13.93
C PHE A 468 0.91 30.05 13.50
N GLU A 469 1.28 29.15 12.59
CA GLU A 469 0.44 28.00 12.21
C GLU A 469 0.19 27.07 13.41
N TYR A 470 1.24 26.69 14.15
CA TYR A 470 1.12 25.81 15.33
C TYR A 470 0.40 26.49 16.50
N GLU A 471 0.66 27.77 16.79
CA GLU A 471 -0.07 28.51 17.83
C GLU A 471 -1.58 28.60 17.52
N ASN A 472 -1.93 28.82 16.25
CA ASN A 472 -3.32 28.83 15.79
C ASN A 472 -3.97 27.44 15.82
N GLU A 473 -3.25 26.37 15.45
CA GLU A 473 -3.74 24.98 15.52
C GLU A 473 -4.04 24.56 16.97
N LEU A 474 -3.13 24.88 17.90
CA LEU A 474 -3.24 24.51 19.31
C LEU A 474 -4.11 25.47 20.13
N GLY A 475 -4.46 26.64 19.59
CA GLY A 475 -5.31 27.64 20.23
C GLY A 475 -4.64 28.34 21.42
N ILE A 476 -3.31 28.52 21.36
CA ILE A 476 -2.48 29.11 22.43
C ILE A 476 -1.78 30.39 21.96
N SER A 477 -1.36 31.24 22.90
CA SER A 477 -0.62 32.46 22.60
C SER A 477 0.69 32.56 23.39
N GLY A 478 1.79 32.25 22.72
CA GLY A 478 3.14 32.44 23.23
C GLY A 478 3.62 31.36 24.20
N LYS A 479 4.90 31.52 24.56
CA LYS A 479 5.71 30.50 25.24
C LYS A 479 5.11 29.95 26.54
N ALA A 480 4.51 30.79 27.38
CA ALA A 480 4.06 30.38 28.71
C ALA A 480 2.88 29.39 28.66
N GLU A 481 1.94 29.59 27.73
CA GLU A 481 0.83 28.66 27.51
C GLU A 481 1.33 27.37 26.86
N ALA A 482 2.35 27.45 25.99
CA ALA A 482 3.01 26.29 25.42
C ALA A 482 3.75 25.44 26.49
N GLU A 483 4.49 26.07 27.41
CA GLU A 483 5.17 25.40 28.53
C GLU A 483 4.17 24.68 29.47
N GLU A 484 3.01 25.29 29.74
CA GLU A 484 1.95 24.70 30.58
C GLU A 484 1.29 23.50 29.87
N MET A 485 0.90 23.65 28.60
CA MET A 485 0.30 22.57 27.81
C MET A 485 1.27 21.41 27.58
N LEU A 486 2.55 21.70 27.31
CA LEU A 486 3.59 20.69 27.11
C LEU A 486 3.69 19.79 28.35
N LYS A 487 3.72 20.37 29.54
CA LYS A 487 3.77 19.63 30.80
C LYS A 487 2.55 18.73 31.00
N GLU A 488 1.34 19.19 30.67
CA GLU A 488 0.15 18.33 30.72
C GLU A 488 0.22 17.16 29.72
N ILE A 489 0.76 17.40 28.52
CA ILE A 489 0.92 16.38 27.49
C ILE A 489 1.96 15.34 27.89
N GLU A 490 3.09 15.75 28.47
CA GLU A 490 4.11 14.83 28.99
C GLU A 490 3.60 13.97 30.15
N GLU A 491 2.77 14.52 31.05
CA GLU A 491 2.12 13.75 32.11
C GLU A 491 1.13 12.70 31.53
N LYS A 492 0.33 13.07 30.52
CA LYS A 492 -0.60 12.16 29.83
C LYS A 492 0.11 11.07 29.00
N LEU A 493 1.16 11.45 28.26
CA LEU A 493 1.97 10.51 27.47
C LEU A 493 2.55 9.41 28.35
N LYS A 494 3.13 9.78 29.49
CA LYS A 494 3.72 8.85 30.45
C LYS A 494 2.73 7.81 31.00
N ASP A 495 1.47 8.21 31.23
CA ASP A 495 0.44 7.28 31.67
C ASP A 495 0.02 6.34 30.52
N TYR A 496 -0.10 6.85 29.28
CA TYR A 496 -0.35 6.02 28.10
C TYR A 496 0.80 5.06 27.77
N GLU A 497 2.06 5.51 27.78
CA GLU A 497 3.27 4.68 27.60
C GLU A 497 3.27 3.49 28.55
N LYS A 498 2.96 3.72 29.83
CA LYS A 498 2.92 2.70 30.86
C LYS A 498 1.79 1.68 30.66
N SER A 499 0.60 2.11 30.23
CA SER A 499 -0.48 1.19 29.90
C SER A 499 -0.23 0.44 28.59
N PHE A 500 0.33 1.13 27.60
CA PHE A 500 0.77 0.57 26.31
C PHE A 500 1.82 -0.52 26.50
N GLU A 501 2.87 -0.25 27.27
CA GLU A 501 3.93 -1.22 27.59
C GLU A 501 3.35 -2.52 28.16
N LYS A 502 2.41 -2.41 29.11
CA LYS A 502 1.76 -3.60 29.71
C LYS A 502 1.02 -4.44 28.67
N VAL A 503 0.19 -3.81 27.83
CA VAL A 503 -0.61 -4.56 26.85
C VAL A 503 0.25 -5.10 25.71
N VAL A 504 1.27 -4.37 25.27
CA VAL A 504 2.22 -4.82 24.25
C VAL A 504 3.01 -6.02 24.73
N ARG A 505 3.57 -5.99 25.96
CA ARG A 505 4.25 -7.15 26.55
C ARG A 505 3.34 -8.38 26.62
N PHE A 506 2.10 -8.18 27.04
CA PHE A 506 1.11 -9.25 27.10
C PHE A 506 0.81 -9.86 25.73
N ILE A 507 0.51 -9.05 24.71
CA ILE A 507 0.23 -9.56 23.36
C ILE A 507 1.48 -10.06 22.64
N TYR A 508 2.69 -9.67 23.05
CA TYR A 508 3.95 -10.21 22.53
C TYR A 508 4.24 -11.63 23.04
N GLU A 509 3.86 -11.97 24.29
CA GLU A 509 3.94 -13.36 24.77
C GLU A 509 3.02 -14.30 23.96
N GLU A 510 1.86 -13.80 23.52
CA GLU A 510 0.82 -14.58 22.83
C GLU A 510 0.96 -14.54 21.30
N MET A 511 1.47 -13.44 20.73
CA MET A 511 1.65 -13.22 19.28
C MET A 511 3.07 -12.76 18.91
N PRO A 512 4.15 -13.47 19.31
CA PRO A 512 5.56 -13.05 19.13
C PRO A 512 6.04 -13.00 17.67
N TYR A 513 5.19 -13.39 16.71
CA TYR A 513 5.45 -13.36 15.26
C TYR A 513 4.57 -12.33 14.53
N SER A 514 3.71 -11.57 15.22
CA SER A 514 2.95 -10.49 14.56
C SER A 514 3.90 -9.30 14.30
N PRO A 515 4.09 -8.85 13.04
CA PRO A 515 5.05 -7.78 12.73
C PRO A 515 4.78 -6.48 13.49
N GLN A 516 3.50 -6.11 13.66
CA GLN A 516 3.12 -4.91 14.40
C GLN A 516 3.38 -5.05 15.91
N VAL A 517 3.09 -6.21 16.50
CA VAL A 517 3.37 -6.47 17.92
C VAL A 517 4.88 -6.47 18.18
N VAL A 518 5.66 -7.04 17.27
CA VAL A 518 7.12 -7.03 17.32
C VAL A 518 7.68 -5.61 17.17
N LYS A 519 7.10 -4.76 16.30
CA LYS A 519 7.44 -3.33 16.19
C LYS A 519 7.20 -2.59 17.50
N TYR A 520 6.02 -2.71 18.09
CA TYR A 520 5.72 -2.12 19.39
C TYR A 520 6.65 -2.63 20.50
N MET A 521 6.97 -3.92 20.50
CA MET A 521 7.88 -4.51 21.47
C MET A 521 9.32 -3.98 21.29
N TYR A 522 9.75 -3.75 20.04
CA TYR A 522 11.05 -3.14 19.71
C TYR A 522 11.13 -1.66 20.10
N GLU A 523 10.02 -0.93 20.06
CA GLU A 523 9.96 0.46 20.56
C GLU A 523 10.14 0.52 22.09
N ILE A 524 9.66 -0.49 22.83
CA ILE A 524 9.79 -0.60 24.30
C ILE A 524 11.15 -1.18 24.73
N GLU A 525 11.62 -2.25 24.07
CA GLU A 525 12.88 -2.94 24.38
C GLU A 525 13.82 -2.99 23.17
N PRO A 526 14.28 -1.85 22.63
CA PRO A 526 15.12 -1.78 21.42
C PRO A 526 16.50 -2.40 21.57
N ASN A 527 16.83 -2.91 22.77
CA ASN A 527 18.10 -3.53 23.13
C ASN A 527 17.94 -4.99 23.62
N ASP A 528 16.73 -5.54 23.80
CA ASP A 528 16.58 -6.97 24.14
C ASP A 528 16.99 -7.81 22.91
N PRO A 529 17.97 -8.72 23.01
CA PRO A 529 18.48 -9.42 21.84
C PRO A 529 17.45 -10.29 21.10
N LYS A 530 16.39 -10.77 21.76
CA LYS A 530 15.33 -11.56 21.11
C LYS A 530 14.34 -10.65 20.40
N VAL A 531 13.96 -9.53 21.01
CA VAL A 531 13.09 -8.52 20.40
C VAL A 531 13.78 -7.93 19.16
N VAL A 532 15.06 -7.55 19.28
CA VAL A 532 15.89 -7.09 18.15
C VAL A 532 15.93 -8.15 17.03
N PHE A 533 16.15 -9.43 17.38
CA PHE A 533 16.15 -10.50 16.37
C PHE A 533 14.80 -10.60 15.64
N ARG A 534 13.68 -10.66 16.37
CA ARG A 534 12.34 -10.75 15.77
C ARG A 534 12.01 -9.53 14.90
N TYR A 535 12.43 -8.35 15.32
CA TYR A 535 12.23 -7.13 14.54
C TYR A 535 12.96 -7.20 13.19
N TYR A 536 14.24 -7.58 13.20
CA TYR A 536 15.04 -7.68 11.98
C TYR A 536 14.73 -8.92 11.12
N GLU A 537 14.24 -10.00 11.72
CA GLU A 537 13.66 -11.15 11.01
C GLU A 537 12.41 -10.72 10.22
N ASN A 538 11.46 -10.03 10.85
CA ASN A 538 10.28 -9.48 10.15
C ASN A 538 10.67 -8.44 9.08
N PHE A 539 11.63 -7.55 9.40
CA PHE A 539 12.15 -6.58 8.45
C PHE A 539 12.73 -7.27 7.20
N TYR A 540 13.54 -8.31 7.39
CA TYR A 540 14.09 -9.11 6.30
C TYR A 540 13.00 -9.76 5.45
N GLU A 541 12.06 -10.48 6.08
CA GLU A 541 10.96 -11.19 5.41
C GLU A 541 10.08 -10.25 4.57
N GLN A 542 9.85 -9.02 5.04
CA GLN A 542 8.98 -8.04 4.36
C GLN A 542 9.69 -7.17 3.33
N ASN A 543 10.95 -6.76 3.58
CA ASN A 543 11.59 -5.68 2.80
C ASN A 543 12.73 -6.19 1.90
N LEU A 544 13.53 -7.17 2.36
CA LEU A 544 14.70 -7.65 1.61
C LEU A 544 14.38 -8.94 0.85
N LYS A 545 13.88 -9.95 1.56
CA LYS A 545 13.64 -11.30 1.03
C LYS A 545 12.76 -11.36 -0.23
N PRO A 546 11.65 -10.59 -0.36
CA PRO A 546 10.83 -10.63 -1.59
C PRO A 546 11.58 -10.13 -2.81
N ILE A 547 12.54 -9.21 -2.61
CA ILE A 547 13.36 -8.61 -3.65
C ILE A 547 14.52 -9.55 -4.01
N ILE A 548 15.23 -10.09 -3.00
CA ILE A 548 16.47 -10.83 -3.21
C ILE A 548 16.29 -12.34 -3.49
N ASN A 549 15.07 -12.89 -3.38
CA ASN A 549 14.81 -14.30 -3.68
C ASN A 549 14.71 -14.62 -5.19
N ASP A 550 14.43 -13.64 -6.05
CA ASP A 550 14.21 -13.87 -7.48
C ASP A 550 14.92 -12.82 -8.38
N PRO A 551 15.78 -13.25 -9.33
CA PRO A 551 16.50 -12.32 -10.21
C PRO A 551 15.62 -11.41 -11.06
N SER A 552 14.41 -11.85 -11.43
CA SER A 552 13.50 -11.04 -12.26
C SER A 552 12.83 -9.93 -11.44
N THR A 553 12.49 -10.25 -10.18
CA THR A 553 11.95 -9.33 -9.18
C THR A 553 13.00 -8.30 -8.79
N TYR A 554 14.21 -8.72 -8.39
CA TYR A 554 15.32 -7.82 -8.08
C TYR A 554 15.56 -6.82 -9.21
N LYS A 555 15.66 -7.31 -10.45
CA LYS A 555 15.86 -6.44 -11.63
C LYS A 555 14.69 -5.48 -11.85
N SER A 556 13.45 -5.91 -11.63
CA SER A 556 12.26 -5.05 -11.80
C SER A 556 12.22 -3.93 -10.76
N TYR A 557 12.44 -4.25 -9.49
CA TYR A 557 12.53 -3.25 -8.42
C TYR A 557 13.70 -2.29 -8.62
N LEU A 558 14.89 -2.79 -8.98
CA LEU A 558 16.03 -1.93 -9.26
C LEU A 558 15.76 -0.99 -10.45
N SER A 559 15.12 -1.49 -11.53
CA SER A 559 14.74 -0.67 -12.68
C SER A 559 13.68 0.39 -12.34
N TYR A 560 12.83 0.14 -11.34
CA TYR A 560 11.87 1.11 -10.82
C TYR A 560 12.59 2.19 -10.00
N TYR A 561 13.38 1.80 -8.99
CA TYR A 561 14.14 2.75 -8.17
C TYR A 561 15.12 3.60 -8.99
N GLN A 562 15.70 3.06 -10.08
CA GLN A 562 16.57 3.80 -11.00
C GLN A 562 15.88 4.99 -11.69
N GLN A 563 14.56 4.99 -11.83
CA GLN A 563 13.81 6.12 -12.43
C GLN A 563 13.76 7.33 -11.49
N TYR A 564 13.78 7.11 -10.17
CA TYR A 564 13.67 8.16 -9.16
C TYR A 564 15.04 8.56 -8.58
N PHE A 565 15.93 7.58 -8.38
CA PHE A 565 17.18 7.75 -7.63
C PHE A 565 18.44 7.56 -8.50
N GLY A 566 18.29 7.21 -9.77
CA GLY A 566 19.40 6.98 -10.70
C GLY A 566 20.44 6.00 -10.12
N ASN A 567 21.69 6.44 -10.01
CA ASN A 567 22.79 5.63 -9.48
C ASN A 567 22.63 5.27 -7.98
N GLN A 568 21.82 6.01 -7.21
CA GLN A 568 21.57 5.72 -5.79
C GLN A 568 20.49 4.65 -5.58
N ALA A 569 19.81 4.20 -6.63
CA ALA A 569 18.72 3.23 -6.55
C ALA A 569 19.08 1.95 -5.79
N ARG A 570 20.25 1.35 -6.07
CA ARG A 570 20.76 0.16 -5.39
C ARG A 570 21.09 0.44 -3.91
N ASN A 571 21.50 1.66 -3.59
CA ASN A 571 21.81 2.05 -2.22
C ASN A 571 20.54 2.14 -1.37
N TYR A 572 19.48 2.77 -1.87
CA TYR A 572 18.19 2.81 -1.18
C TYR A 572 17.50 1.44 -1.13
N LEU A 573 17.59 0.65 -2.21
CA LEU A 573 16.88 -0.63 -2.33
C LEU A 573 17.52 -1.76 -1.52
N ILE A 574 18.86 -1.81 -1.45
CA ILE A 574 19.61 -2.93 -0.87
C ILE A 574 20.58 -2.46 0.22
N GLU A 575 21.53 -1.57 -0.10
CA GLU A 575 22.66 -1.33 0.81
C GLU A 575 22.25 -0.64 2.11
N TYR A 576 21.40 0.39 2.07
CA TYR A 576 20.89 1.03 3.27
C TYR A 576 20.13 0.04 4.17
N PRO A 577 19.05 -0.65 3.71
CA PRO A 577 18.33 -1.59 4.56
C PRO A 577 19.21 -2.76 5.06
N LEU A 578 20.12 -3.26 4.24
CA LEU A 578 21.10 -4.29 4.62
C LEU A 578 22.06 -3.81 5.71
N ASN A 579 22.73 -2.69 5.52
CA ASN A 579 23.73 -2.18 6.47
C ASN A 579 23.09 -1.75 7.80
N GLN A 580 21.84 -1.26 7.79
CA GLN A 580 21.09 -1.01 9.02
C GLN A 580 20.82 -2.32 9.79
N MET A 581 20.30 -3.34 9.12
CA MET A 581 20.08 -4.67 9.72
C MET A 581 21.39 -5.31 10.22
N GLU A 582 22.44 -5.31 9.40
CA GLU A 582 23.74 -5.88 9.73
C GLU A 582 24.33 -5.21 10.99
N ARG A 583 24.34 -3.87 11.05
CA ARG A 583 24.88 -3.13 12.19
C ARG A 583 24.16 -3.46 13.50
N GLU A 584 22.83 -3.43 13.48
CA GLU A 584 22.00 -3.61 14.68
C GLU A 584 22.08 -5.06 15.20
N LEU A 585 22.06 -6.06 14.30
CA LEU A 585 22.28 -7.46 14.66
C LEU A 585 23.69 -7.71 15.22
N ASN A 586 24.74 -7.06 14.69
CA ASN A 586 26.08 -7.16 15.28
C ASN A 586 26.12 -6.57 16.69
N GLN A 587 25.78 -5.29 16.83
CA GLN A 587 25.94 -4.53 18.07
C GLN A 587 25.07 -5.09 19.20
N LYS A 588 23.81 -5.41 18.94
CA LYS A 588 22.82 -5.78 19.97
C LYS A 588 22.71 -7.28 20.21
N ILE A 589 23.19 -8.13 19.29
CA ILE A 589 23.08 -9.59 19.42
C ILE A 589 24.44 -10.28 19.36
N ILE A 590 25.14 -10.19 18.23
CA ILE A 590 26.32 -11.04 17.98
C ILE A 590 27.46 -10.68 18.94
N GLU A 591 27.69 -9.40 19.17
CA GLU A 591 28.70 -8.88 20.11
C GLU A 591 28.19 -8.81 21.55
N SER A 592 26.86 -8.77 21.76
CA SER A 592 26.23 -8.65 23.08
C SER A 592 26.57 -9.80 24.01
N THR A 593 26.86 -9.50 25.28
CA THR A 593 27.05 -10.50 26.34
C THR A 593 25.74 -11.04 26.92
N GLU A 594 24.61 -10.40 26.60
CA GLU A 594 23.28 -10.76 27.13
C GLU A 594 22.52 -11.71 26.18
N ALA A 595 22.87 -11.71 24.90
CA ALA A 595 22.29 -12.59 23.89
C ALA A 595 22.68 -14.07 24.11
N SER A 596 21.70 -14.97 24.06
CA SER A 596 21.94 -16.41 24.13
C SER A 596 22.66 -16.91 22.87
N THR A 597 23.36 -18.04 22.99
CA THR A 597 24.01 -18.71 21.85
C THR A 597 23.03 -18.98 20.72
N ASP A 598 21.82 -19.43 21.04
CA ASP A 598 20.78 -19.71 20.03
C ASP A 598 20.36 -18.45 19.28
N THR A 599 20.14 -17.32 19.97
CA THR A 599 19.78 -16.04 19.32
C THR A 599 20.92 -15.50 18.46
N LYS A 600 22.19 -15.67 18.89
CA LYS A 600 23.36 -15.35 18.05
C LYS A 600 23.43 -16.21 16.80
N ILE A 601 23.19 -17.52 16.92
CA ILE A 601 23.13 -18.45 15.80
C ILE A 601 22.02 -18.05 14.82
N SER A 602 20.81 -17.73 15.29
CA SER A 602 19.71 -17.28 14.44
C SER A 602 20.02 -15.97 13.70
N ALA A 603 20.59 -14.97 14.38
CA ALA A 603 21.01 -13.71 13.76
C ALA A 603 22.09 -13.92 12.69
N LEU A 604 23.09 -14.78 12.97
CA LEU A 604 24.13 -15.12 12.01
C LEU A 604 23.58 -15.87 10.78
N PHE A 605 22.65 -16.82 10.96
CA PHE A 605 21.99 -17.50 9.84
C PHE A 605 21.20 -16.52 8.95
N LEU A 606 20.47 -15.58 9.54
CA LEU A 606 19.73 -14.56 8.79
C LEU A 606 20.65 -13.71 7.90
N ILE A 607 21.80 -13.29 8.45
CA ILE A 607 22.80 -12.52 7.71
C ILE A 607 23.46 -13.36 6.61
N VAL A 608 23.81 -14.63 6.88
CA VAL A 608 24.40 -15.54 5.88
C VAL A 608 23.44 -15.77 4.70
N ASP A 609 22.18 -16.14 4.96
CA ASP A 609 21.14 -16.33 3.92
C ASP A 609 20.93 -15.05 3.08
N THR A 610 21.04 -13.87 3.72
CA THR A 610 20.95 -12.58 3.01
C THR A 610 22.13 -12.37 2.05
N TYR A 611 23.37 -12.59 2.49
CA TYR A 611 24.55 -12.42 1.62
C TYR A 611 24.68 -13.51 0.56
N GLU A 612 24.31 -14.77 0.85
CA GLU A 612 24.27 -15.86 -0.12
C GLU A 612 23.32 -15.52 -1.28
N LYS A 613 22.13 -14.99 -0.98
CA LYS A 613 21.18 -14.57 -2.02
C LYS A 613 21.69 -13.37 -2.83
N LEU A 614 22.27 -12.38 -2.15
CA LEU A 614 22.83 -11.20 -2.80
C LEU A 614 24.03 -11.53 -3.69
N SER A 615 24.92 -12.44 -3.29
CA SER A 615 26.04 -12.89 -4.11
C SER A 615 25.57 -13.63 -5.36
N ASN A 616 24.58 -14.52 -5.22
CA ASN A 616 23.97 -15.26 -6.33
C ASN A 616 23.18 -14.38 -7.33
N LEU A 617 22.74 -13.18 -6.93
CA LEU A 617 22.02 -12.22 -7.78
C LEU A 617 22.92 -11.28 -8.57
N GLU A 618 24.14 -11.05 -8.09
CA GLU A 618 24.95 -9.92 -8.52
C GLU A 618 25.71 -10.22 -9.83
N GLN A 619 25.70 -9.26 -10.76
CA GLN A 619 26.40 -9.38 -12.05
C GLN A 619 27.75 -8.65 -12.05
N SER A 620 27.92 -7.70 -11.13
CA SER A 620 29.22 -7.05 -10.91
C SER A 620 30.13 -7.97 -10.11
N GLU A 621 31.22 -8.44 -10.73
CA GLU A 621 32.17 -9.36 -10.09
C GLU A 621 32.69 -8.82 -8.75
N GLY A 622 33.01 -7.51 -8.67
CA GLY A 622 33.48 -6.89 -7.44
C GLY A 622 32.44 -6.86 -6.31
N LEU A 623 31.16 -6.68 -6.63
CA LEU A 623 30.07 -6.68 -5.64
C LEU A 623 29.69 -8.12 -5.23
N MET A 624 29.71 -9.07 -6.17
CA MET A 624 29.58 -10.50 -5.87
C MET A 624 30.69 -10.96 -4.92
N GLN A 625 31.96 -10.61 -5.22
CA GLN A 625 33.08 -10.91 -4.32
C GLN A 625 32.92 -10.27 -2.94
N LEU A 626 32.45 -9.01 -2.84
CA LEU A 626 32.19 -8.33 -1.57
C LEU A 626 31.16 -9.09 -0.70
N TYR A 627 30.04 -9.50 -1.29
CA TYR A 627 29.01 -10.27 -0.60
C TYR A 627 29.51 -11.65 -0.16
N MET A 628 30.22 -12.38 -1.02
CA MET A 628 30.86 -13.66 -0.68
C MET A 628 31.89 -13.52 0.46
N MET A 629 32.62 -12.40 0.53
CA MET A 629 33.52 -12.11 1.64
C MET A 629 32.78 -11.87 2.96
N ALA A 630 31.64 -11.18 2.93
CA ALA A 630 30.77 -10.97 4.09
C ALA A 630 30.12 -12.28 4.56
N GLU A 631 29.50 -13.04 3.65
CA GLU A 631 28.95 -14.38 3.88
C GLU A 631 29.94 -15.30 4.60
N ARG A 632 31.16 -15.42 4.04
CA ARG A 632 32.24 -16.22 4.63
C ARG A 632 32.73 -15.71 5.99
N ARG A 633 32.69 -14.40 6.25
CA ARG A 633 32.98 -13.84 7.58
C ARG A 633 31.96 -14.34 8.60
N TYR A 634 30.68 -14.30 8.27
CA TYR A 634 29.62 -14.74 9.18
C TYR A 634 29.56 -16.25 9.35
N LEU A 635 29.81 -17.03 8.29
CA LEU A 635 29.95 -18.49 8.39
C LEU A 635 31.07 -18.91 9.36
N ARG A 636 32.19 -18.18 9.43
CA ARG A 636 33.25 -18.44 10.43
C ARG A 636 32.78 -18.19 11.86
N MET A 637 32.04 -17.11 12.08
CA MET A 637 31.46 -16.82 13.40
C MET A 637 30.43 -17.88 13.80
N LEU A 638 29.64 -18.36 12.83
CA LEU A 638 28.71 -19.47 13.02
C LEU A 638 29.45 -20.79 13.33
N LYS A 639 30.56 -21.06 12.63
CA LYS A 639 31.46 -22.21 12.85
C LYS A 639 32.04 -22.23 14.27
N ASP A 640 32.42 -21.08 14.81
CA ASP A 640 32.93 -20.95 16.19
C ASP A 640 31.85 -21.27 17.24
N LEU A 641 30.58 -20.98 16.96
CA LEU A 641 29.44 -21.34 17.82
C LEU A 641 28.94 -22.77 17.61
N MET A 642 29.11 -23.32 16.40
CA MET A 642 28.65 -24.65 15.97
C MET A 642 29.79 -25.53 15.43
N PRO A 643 30.84 -25.82 16.22
CA PRO A 643 32.06 -26.48 15.73
C PRO A 643 31.85 -27.91 15.23
N GLU A 644 30.82 -28.60 15.72
CA GLU A 644 30.45 -29.96 15.31
C GLU A 644 29.75 -30.01 13.95
N ASP A 645 29.20 -28.90 13.45
CA ASP A 645 28.62 -28.85 12.11
C ASP A 645 29.73 -28.78 11.07
N LYS A 646 29.82 -29.84 10.26
CA LYS A 646 30.85 -29.96 9.22
C LYS A 646 30.51 -29.18 7.97
N SER A 647 29.22 -29.02 7.65
CA SER A 647 28.76 -28.34 6.44
C SER A 647 29.24 -26.89 6.38
N LEU A 648 29.33 -26.23 7.54
CA LEU A 648 29.87 -24.88 7.66
C LEU A 648 31.34 -24.77 7.23
N GLN A 649 32.16 -25.83 7.40
CA GLN A 649 33.52 -25.80 6.86
C GLN A 649 33.52 -25.96 5.35
N ASP A 650 32.71 -26.91 4.85
CA ASP A 650 32.61 -27.19 3.42
C ASP A 650 32.16 -25.93 2.64
N GLN A 651 31.20 -25.16 3.18
CA GLN A 651 30.76 -23.86 2.65
C GLN A 651 31.86 -22.79 2.70
N ILE A 652 32.58 -22.65 3.83
CA ILE A 652 33.70 -21.68 3.95
C ILE A 652 34.80 -21.98 2.94
N ASP A 653 35.10 -23.26 2.71
CA ASP A 653 36.13 -23.73 1.78
C ASP A 653 35.68 -23.53 0.32
N GLU A 654 34.41 -23.82 -0.01
CA GLU A 654 33.80 -23.57 -1.32
C GLU A 654 33.85 -22.08 -1.69
N ILE A 655 33.33 -21.18 -0.83
CA ILE A 655 33.37 -19.73 -1.04
C ILE A 655 34.82 -19.23 -1.17
N THR A 656 35.75 -19.81 -0.41
CA THR A 656 37.18 -19.45 -0.52
C THR A 656 37.76 -19.88 -1.86
N SER A 657 37.44 -21.08 -2.35
CA SER A 657 37.88 -21.55 -3.67
C SER A 657 37.34 -20.64 -4.78
N THR A 658 36.04 -20.31 -4.76
CA THR A 658 35.42 -19.44 -5.77
C THR A 658 36.01 -18.04 -5.75
N LEU A 659 36.24 -17.45 -4.57
CA LEU A 659 36.94 -16.16 -4.44
C LEU A 659 38.38 -16.22 -5.00
N GLU A 660 39.11 -17.31 -4.78
CA GLU A 660 40.44 -17.49 -5.37
C GLU A 660 40.41 -17.65 -6.91
N GLU A 661 39.41 -18.33 -7.46
CA GLU A 661 39.24 -18.49 -8.91
C GLU A 661 38.90 -17.16 -9.59
N LEU A 662 37.95 -16.39 -9.04
CA LEU A 662 37.60 -15.06 -9.52
C LEU A 662 38.80 -14.11 -9.50
N ASN A 663 39.58 -14.09 -8.40
CA ASN A 663 40.79 -13.28 -8.31
C ASN A 663 41.86 -13.68 -9.35
N LYS A 664 42.01 -14.97 -9.66
CA LYS A 664 42.92 -15.43 -10.72
C LYS A 664 42.43 -15.01 -12.11
N MET A 665 41.14 -15.13 -12.39
CA MET A 665 40.55 -14.69 -13.67
C MET A 665 40.67 -13.16 -13.87
N SER A 666 40.41 -12.38 -12.81
CA SER A 666 40.66 -10.94 -12.79
C SER A 666 42.13 -10.60 -13.09
N GLN A 667 43.09 -11.30 -12.48
CA GLN A 667 44.53 -11.11 -12.74
C GLN A 667 44.95 -11.52 -14.16
N GLU A 668 44.51 -12.67 -14.67
CA GLU A 668 44.81 -13.11 -16.05
C GLU A 668 44.19 -12.15 -17.10
N SER A 669 43.03 -11.55 -16.82
CA SER A 669 42.40 -10.55 -17.69
C SER A 669 43.18 -9.22 -17.74
N THR A 670 43.79 -8.81 -16.62
CA THR A 670 44.67 -7.64 -16.59
C THR A 670 46.00 -7.91 -17.26
N GLU A 671 46.60 -9.10 -17.08
CA GLU A 671 47.83 -9.49 -17.79
C GLU A 671 47.61 -9.56 -19.33
N THR A 672 46.47 -10.09 -19.80
CA THR A 672 46.15 -10.08 -21.24
C THR A 672 45.75 -8.72 -21.80
N SER A 673 45.34 -7.76 -20.97
CA SER A 673 45.19 -6.36 -21.39
C SER A 673 46.55 -5.64 -21.51
N THR A 674 47.50 -5.93 -20.62
CA THR A 674 48.87 -5.35 -20.71
C THR A 674 49.68 -5.86 -21.90
N ASP A 675 49.36 -7.04 -22.45
CA ASP A 675 49.93 -7.54 -23.71
C ASP A 675 49.33 -6.88 -24.98
N LEU A 676 48.32 -6.00 -24.82
CA LEU A 676 47.72 -5.21 -25.90
C LEU A 676 47.96 -3.68 -25.78
N GLU A 677 48.46 -3.19 -24.64
CA GLU A 677 48.84 -1.78 -24.43
C GLU A 677 50.36 -1.55 -24.47
N THR A 678 51.00 -2.00 -25.55
CA THR A 678 52.27 -1.40 -26.02
C THR A 678 52.03 -0.53 -27.24
N ASP A 679 51.28 0.57 -27.07
CA ASP A 679 51.37 1.80 -27.86
C ASP A 679 50.39 2.87 -27.33
N ILE A 680 50.80 3.64 -26.31
CA ILE A 680 50.56 5.09 -26.10
C ILE A 680 51.20 5.51 -24.75
N GLU A 681 52.01 6.57 -24.76
CA GLU A 681 52.74 7.09 -23.57
C GLU A 681 51.92 8.10 -22.76
N MET A 682 52.07 8.05 -21.42
CA MET A 682 51.92 9.14 -20.43
C MET A 682 50.51 9.78 -20.27
N ASP A 683 50.12 10.29 -19.10
CA ASP A 683 50.93 10.75 -17.96
C ASP A 683 50.30 10.40 -16.59
N SER A 684 51.11 10.43 -15.54
CA SER A 684 50.75 10.09 -14.16
C SER A 684 50.17 11.26 -13.37
N GLU A 685 49.25 11.00 -12.45
CA GLU A 685 49.35 11.32 -11.00
C GLU A 685 47.98 11.19 -10.33
N LEU A 686 47.86 10.29 -9.34
CA LEU A 686 46.90 10.44 -8.25
C LEU A 686 47.50 9.83 -6.98
N ASP A 687 47.67 10.68 -5.98
CA ASP A 687 48.46 10.46 -4.78
C ASP A 687 47.70 9.63 -3.73
N THR A 688 48.43 8.80 -2.98
CA THR A 688 47.89 7.94 -1.93
C THR A 688 48.03 8.61 -0.56
N SER A 689 46.96 9.26 -0.08
CA SER A 689 46.81 9.54 1.36
C SER A 689 45.34 9.55 1.77
N ILE A 690 44.89 8.42 2.34
CA ILE A 690 43.72 8.42 3.23
C ILE A 690 44.28 8.69 4.62
N ASP A 691 44.25 9.95 5.03
CA ASP A 691 44.45 10.31 6.43
C ASP A 691 43.15 10.06 7.19
N SER A 692 43.26 9.42 8.34
CA SER A 692 42.12 9.23 9.25
C SER A 692 41.87 10.50 10.04
N ASP A 693 40.58 10.81 10.23
CA ASP A 693 40.00 11.78 11.19
C ASP A 693 39.34 13.02 10.55
N SER A 694 38.03 12.89 10.34
CA SER A 694 37.08 13.99 10.56
C SER A 694 35.67 13.41 10.63
N GLY A 695 35.02 13.49 11.80
CA GLY A 695 33.57 13.33 11.87
C GLY A 695 32.89 14.56 11.29
N THR A 696 32.12 14.38 10.22
CA THR A 696 31.14 15.37 9.76
C THR A 696 29.80 14.66 9.60
N GLU A 697 28.93 14.94 10.56
CA GLU A 697 27.48 14.83 10.45
C GLU A 697 27.04 15.50 9.14
N LEU A 698 26.28 14.78 8.31
CA LEU A 698 25.78 15.26 7.02
C LEU A 698 24.26 15.18 7.07
N ASP A 699 23.62 16.35 7.00
CA ASP A 699 22.18 16.50 7.14
C ASP A 699 21.41 15.61 6.15
N LEU A 700 20.40 14.93 6.70
CA LEU A 700 19.39 14.23 5.93
C LEU A 700 18.45 15.26 5.29
N PRO A 701 18.08 15.12 4.01
CA PRO A 701 16.91 15.82 3.49
C PRO A 701 15.65 15.10 4.00
N ASP A 702 14.94 15.73 4.93
CA ASP A 702 13.59 15.33 5.34
C ASP A 702 12.62 15.46 4.16
N THR A 703 12.38 14.36 3.43
CA THR A 703 11.09 13.98 2.84
C THR A 703 11.22 12.68 2.03
N VAL A 704 10.93 11.53 2.66
CA VAL A 704 10.13 10.44 2.05
C VAL A 704 9.39 9.72 3.19
N GLN A 705 8.11 10.07 3.39
CA GLN A 705 7.11 9.20 4.02
C GLN A 705 6.31 8.49 2.91
#